data_AF-A0A923BGA1-F1
#
_entry.id   AF-A0A923BGA1-F1
#
_cell.length_a   1.000
_cell.length_b   1.000
_cell.length_c   1.000
_cell.angle_alpha   90.00
_cell.angle_beta   90.00
_cell.angle_gamma   90.00
#
_symmetry.space_group_name_H-M   'P 1'
#
loop_
_entity.id
_entity.type
_entity.pdbx_description
1 polymer ?
#
loop_
_entity_poly.entity_id
_entity_poly.type
_entity_poly.pdbx_seq_one_letter_code
_entity_poly.pdbx_strand_id
1 'polypeptide(L)'
;MREFLLGMWLAIAVVAAGPAVRSFADESPAKDEKSTAAEKADDKQADEAKSADKKEADEKASKDDDKAEAKKLKAKKEAAAKAEADKAAKKEAEKKESTKAEEKDADKKETKAAEKKVRIAYIIIDGALPESPGEMSLFGDLGVDLRKTMARLEKAGEDETIAGVILQIDAAPGRGKLNELRSAIKRVQGKGKKVYALLESAMGPQYQLASACDEIILPESGEVLLPGVRAEFSFYKDLFAKVGVEADMLHVGDFKGAAEPYTRDSLSEPVRKNMTALIDDLYDEMLTTIASDRDIKIDEIRKLVDQGLLMASEAKEAGLVDRVIYPDQFRDALQAEYKADKLVYVENYAKQKVDTDFSGPMGMMKLFQSMMGEGRNGSGDSAPKIAVVYAVGPIMSGKSQSSLMGGTSMGSTTIVEALQEAAKDETVKAIVLRVDSPGGSALASDLIWRQTQAIDKPIIASMGDVAASGGYYISMGADRIFAEPGTVTGSIGVVGGKLAMKGVYDKLGIDTESISRGENSGIFSTTDKFSESERKVVERMMKVVYEQFTSKAAEGRKMKQEDLEKLAGGQVYTGRVAKRLGLIDEVGTLRDSIQAAKRQAGLDPDKKVELIVLPKPENPFEALLGGNMDAEREAEARVIAGLTSLAPELRGVLQHALQLRQAMREPVALMMPYWFEIK
;
A
#
# COMPACT_ATOMS: atom_id res chain seq x y z
N MET A 1 -21.34 3.95 -25.80
CA MET A 1 -22.55 4.43 -25.08
C MET A 1 -23.34 3.30 -24.42
N ARG A 2 -23.70 2.23 -25.14
CA ARG A 2 -24.42 1.07 -24.56
C ARG A 2 -23.59 0.33 -23.51
N GLU A 3 -22.29 0.14 -23.75
CA GLU A 3 -21.36 -0.47 -22.77
C GLU A 3 -21.05 0.44 -21.58
N PHE A 4 -20.95 1.76 -21.81
CA PHE A 4 -20.84 2.76 -20.75
C PHE A 4 -22.07 2.75 -19.83
N LEU A 5 -23.27 2.71 -20.42
CA LEU A 5 -24.52 2.58 -19.68
C LEU A 5 -24.59 1.23 -18.95
N LEU A 6 -24.13 0.12 -19.55
CA LEU A 6 -24.10 -1.20 -18.92
C LEU A 6 -23.15 -1.24 -17.71
N GLY A 7 -21.93 -0.69 -17.85
CA GLY A 7 -20.97 -0.58 -16.75
C GLY A 7 -21.47 0.32 -15.62
N MET A 8 -22.20 1.38 -15.96
CA MET A 8 -22.85 2.27 -15.01
C MET A 8 -24.03 1.58 -14.29
N TRP A 9 -24.82 0.78 -15.00
CA TRP A 9 -25.90 -0.04 -14.43
C TRP A 9 -25.35 -1.09 -13.45
N LEU A 10 -24.23 -1.72 -13.77
CA LEU A 10 -23.56 -2.66 -12.86
C LEU A 10 -22.93 -1.96 -11.66
N ALA A 11 -22.34 -0.76 -11.82
CA ALA A 11 -21.84 0.03 -10.70
C ALA A 11 -22.96 0.42 -9.72
N ILE A 12 -24.13 0.81 -10.25
CA ILE A 12 -25.32 1.09 -9.44
C ILE A 12 -25.82 -0.19 -8.75
N ALA A 13 -25.81 -1.34 -9.43
CA ALA A 13 -26.19 -2.62 -8.83
C ALA A 13 -25.26 -3.05 -7.68
N VAL A 14 -23.94 -2.85 -7.82
CA VAL A 14 -22.94 -3.11 -6.77
C VAL A 14 -23.12 -2.15 -5.58
N VAL A 15 -23.51 -0.90 -5.83
CA VAL A 15 -23.84 0.07 -4.77
C VAL A 15 -25.18 -0.26 -4.09
N ALA A 16 -26.17 -0.75 -4.85
CA ALA A 16 -27.51 -1.10 -4.37
C ALA A 16 -27.57 -2.42 -3.57
N ALA A 17 -26.65 -3.34 -3.81
CA ALA A 17 -26.48 -4.56 -3.02
C ALA A 17 -25.83 -4.22 -1.66
N GLY A 18 -26.62 -3.71 -0.71
CA GLY A 18 -26.21 -3.49 0.67
C GLY A 18 -26.21 -4.79 1.49
N PRO A 19 -25.46 -4.87 2.62
CA PRO A 19 -25.56 -5.98 3.54
C PRO A 19 -26.89 -5.89 4.31
N ALA A 20 -27.69 -6.95 4.30
CA ALA A 20 -28.78 -7.10 5.25
C ALA A 20 -28.23 -6.98 6.68
N VAL A 21 -28.89 -6.18 7.50
CA VAL A 21 -28.59 -5.90 8.92
C VAL A 21 -28.28 -7.21 9.66
N ARG A 22 -27.05 -7.42 10.14
CA ARG A 22 -26.76 -8.45 11.14
C ARG A 22 -27.24 -7.93 12.50
N SER A 23 -28.43 -8.35 12.92
CA SER A 23 -28.92 -8.19 14.28
C SER A 23 -28.17 -9.12 15.23
N PHE A 24 -27.89 -8.61 16.43
CA PHE A 24 -27.52 -9.32 17.66
C PHE A 24 -27.95 -10.78 17.71
N ALA A 25 -26.97 -11.68 17.85
CA ALA A 25 -27.10 -12.96 18.54
C ALA A 25 -25.69 -13.51 18.80
N ASP A 26 -25.07 -13.07 19.89
CA ASP A 26 -23.97 -13.80 20.52
C ASP A 26 -24.45 -14.18 21.93
N GLU A 27 -25.31 -15.18 21.99
CA GLU A 27 -25.61 -15.91 23.22
C GLU A 27 -25.55 -17.40 22.89
N SER A 28 -24.45 -18.02 23.30
CA SER A 28 -24.33 -19.45 23.45
C SER A 28 -25.10 -19.88 24.71
N PRO A 29 -25.86 -20.98 24.68
CA PRO A 29 -26.04 -21.76 25.89
C PRO A 29 -25.45 -23.16 25.74
N ALA A 30 -24.73 -23.54 26.79
CA ALA A 30 -24.19 -24.87 27.02
C ALA A 30 -25.27 -25.89 27.39
N LYS A 31 -25.02 -27.14 26.96
CA LYS A 31 -25.25 -28.44 27.63
C LYS A 31 -26.62 -28.75 28.27
N ASP A 32 -27.28 -29.84 27.83
CA ASP A 32 -27.25 -31.15 28.53
C ASP A 32 -28.22 -32.22 27.94
N GLU A 33 -27.65 -33.43 27.84
CA GLU A 33 -28.14 -34.81 28.05
C GLU A 33 -29.63 -35.25 28.14
N LYS A 34 -29.81 -36.54 27.71
CA LYS A 34 -30.90 -37.53 27.97
C LYS A 34 -32.19 -37.42 27.14
N SER A 35 -32.90 -38.47 26.74
CA SER A 35 -32.72 -39.94 26.72
C SER A 35 -33.95 -40.54 26.01
N THR A 36 -33.72 -41.58 25.19
CA THR A 36 -34.53 -42.81 25.01
C THR A 36 -36.07 -42.78 24.98
N ALA A 37 -36.66 -43.31 23.90
CA ALA A 37 -37.66 -44.41 23.87
C ALA A 37 -38.18 -44.59 22.42
N ALA A 38 -37.92 -45.73 21.76
CA ALA A 38 -38.88 -46.83 21.51
C ALA A 38 -39.84 -46.53 20.33
N GLU A 39 -40.21 -47.42 19.39
CA GLU A 39 -40.13 -48.88 19.31
C GLU A 39 -40.47 -49.33 17.86
N LYS A 40 -39.77 -50.37 17.39
CA LYS A 40 -40.17 -51.55 16.59
C LYS A 40 -41.02 -51.50 15.29
N ALA A 41 -40.54 -52.36 14.37
CA ALA A 41 -41.20 -53.47 13.66
C ALA A 41 -40.89 -53.38 12.14
N ASP A 42 -40.50 -54.40 11.38
CA ASP A 42 -40.30 -55.86 11.55
C ASP A 42 -39.36 -56.27 10.38
N ASP A 43 -38.39 -57.17 10.57
CA ASP A 43 -38.46 -58.63 10.25
C ASP A 43 -38.58 -58.86 8.71
N LYS A 44 -37.85 -59.71 7.98
CA LYS A 44 -37.01 -60.86 8.30
C LYS A 44 -36.46 -61.37 6.95
N GLN A 45 -35.20 -61.81 6.91
CA GLN A 45 -34.73 -63.10 6.34
C GLN A 45 -33.24 -63.03 5.97
N ALA A 46 -32.47 -63.66 6.85
CA ALA A 46 -31.15 -64.20 6.57
C ALA A 46 -31.31 -65.59 5.92
N ASP A 47 -30.30 -65.99 5.15
CA ASP A 47 -29.67 -67.33 5.25
C ASP A 47 -28.24 -67.19 4.68
N GLU A 48 -27.25 -67.19 5.57
CA GLU A 48 -26.27 -68.27 5.81
C GLU A 48 -25.04 -68.17 4.87
N ALA A 49 -23.98 -67.47 5.27
CA ALA A 49 -22.94 -67.82 6.24
C ALA A 49 -21.85 -68.78 5.70
N LYS A 50 -20.80 -68.16 5.17
CA LYS A 50 -19.37 -68.45 5.36
C LYS A 50 -18.97 -69.92 5.57
N SER A 51 -18.26 -70.48 4.60
CA SER A 51 -17.06 -71.26 4.87
C SER A 51 -15.93 -70.78 3.96
N ALA A 52 -14.82 -70.44 4.61
CA ALA A 52 -13.56 -70.11 4.00
C ALA A 52 -12.80 -71.41 3.73
N ASP A 53 -12.23 -71.55 2.54
CA ASP A 53 -10.78 -71.69 2.38
C ASP A 53 -10.42 -71.79 0.90
N LYS A 54 -9.52 -70.91 0.47
CA LYS A 54 -8.24 -71.34 -0.09
C LYS A 54 -8.33 -72.45 -1.15
N LYS A 55 -8.53 -72.05 -2.41
CA LYS A 55 -7.93 -72.63 -3.63
C LYS A 55 -8.62 -72.07 -4.87
N GLU A 56 -8.14 -70.92 -5.32
CA GLU A 56 -8.20 -70.52 -6.74
C GLU A 56 -7.14 -69.43 -6.98
N ALA A 57 -5.92 -69.77 -6.57
CA ALA A 57 -4.70 -69.09 -6.93
C ALA A 57 -3.68 -70.21 -7.13
N ASP A 58 -3.73 -70.83 -8.32
CA ASP A 58 -2.69 -71.65 -8.97
C ASP A 58 -3.34 -72.52 -10.05
N GLU A 59 -3.54 -71.98 -11.25
CA GLU A 59 -3.37 -72.66 -12.55
C GLU A 59 -3.83 -71.75 -13.70
N LYS A 60 -3.04 -70.71 -13.96
CA LYS A 60 -2.82 -70.16 -15.30
C LYS A 60 -1.47 -69.43 -15.35
N ALA A 61 -0.47 -70.08 -14.75
CA ALA A 61 0.95 -69.81 -14.95
C ALA A 61 1.48 -70.92 -15.87
N SER A 62 1.70 -70.57 -17.14
CA SER A 62 2.61 -71.27 -18.06
C SER A 62 2.41 -70.67 -19.46
N LYS A 63 3.05 -69.52 -19.69
CA LYS A 63 3.67 -69.11 -20.98
C LYS A 63 4.15 -67.66 -21.09
N ASP A 64 3.96 -66.81 -20.09
CA ASP A 64 4.36 -65.39 -20.20
C ASP A 64 5.52 -64.92 -19.31
N ASP A 65 6.04 -65.77 -18.40
CA ASP A 65 7.14 -65.37 -17.50
C ASP A 65 8.55 -65.49 -18.11
N ASP A 66 8.77 -66.33 -19.12
CA ASP A 66 10.09 -66.48 -19.77
C ASP A 66 10.46 -65.28 -20.67
N LYS A 67 9.49 -64.45 -21.06
CA LYS A 67 9.71 -63.26 -21.91
C LYS A 67 10.02 -61.99 -21.11
N ALA A 68 9.65 -61.94 -19.83
CA ALA A 68 9.87 -60.80 -18.95
C ALA A 68 11.28 -60.81 -18.32
N GLU A 69 11.81 -62.01 -18.01
CA GLU A 69 13.13 -62.16 -17.38
C GLU A 69 14.29 -61.93 -18.37
N ALA A 70 14.13 -62.36 -19.62
CA ALA A 70 15.10 -62.10 -20.70
C ALA A 70 15.22 -60.60 -21.04
N LYS A 71 14.14 -59.82 -20.90
CA LYS A 71 14.11 -58.38 -21.17
C LYS A 71 14.77 -57.57 -20.04
N LYS A 72 14.59 -58.00 -18.78
CA LYS A 72 15.27 -57.42 -17.61
C LYS A 72 16.79 -57.70 -17.61
N LEU A 73 17.22 -58.89 -18.04
CA LEU A 73 18.65 -59.23 -18.09
C LEU A 73 19.40 -58.46 -19.19
N LYS A 74 18.73 -58.18 -20.33
CA LYS A 74 19.30 -57.38 -21.43
C LYS A 74 19.46 -55.90 -21.06
N ALA A 75 18.44 -55.32 -20.42
CA ALA A 75 18.49 -53.93 -19.93
C ALA A 75 19.55 -53.72 -18.83
N LYS A 76 19.77 -54.71 -17.96
CA LYS A 76 20.79 -54.64 -16.90
C LYS A 76 22.22 -54.74 -17.45
N LYS A 77 22.44 -55.49 -18.54
CA LYS A 77 23.75 -55.57 -19.24
C LYS A 77 24.06 -54.30 -20.05
N GLU A 78 23.06 -53.70 -20.70
CA GLU A 78 23.22 -52.42 -21.41
C GLU A 78 23.49 -51.23 -20.45
N ALA A 79 22.85 -51.22 -19.27
CA ALA A 79 23.10 -50.22 -18.24
C ALA A 79 24.50 -50.35 -17.60
N ALA A 80 25.00 -51.57 -17.40
CA ALA A 80 26.35 -51.81 -16.87
C ALA A 80 27.45 -51.43 -17.88
N ALA A 81 27.25 -51.72 -19.17
CA ALA A 81 28.19 -51.33 -20.23
C ALA A 81 28.28 -49.81 -20.42
N LYS A 82 27.15 -49.09 -20.26
CA LYS A 82 27.11 -47.62 -20.32
C LYS A 82 27.82 -46.97 -19.11
N ALA A 83 27.65 -47.55 -17.92
CA ALA A 83 28.31 -47.05 -16.71
C ALA A 83 29.83 -47.26 -16.68
N GLU A 84 30.36 -48.30 -17.34
CA GLU A 84 31.81 -48.47 -17.53
C GLU A 84 32.37 -47.55 -18.63
N ALA A 85 31.62 -47.33 -19.71
CA ALA A 85 32.00 -46.38 -20.76
C ALA A 85 32.08 -44.93 -20.23
N ASP A 86 31.12 -44.51 -19.40
CA ASP A 86 31.10 -43.18 -18.78
C ASP A 86 32.22 -43.02 -17.74
N LYS A 87 32.61 -44.08 -17.03
CA LYS A 87 33.77 -44.06 -16.11
C LYS A 87 35.11 -44.01 -16.84
N ALA A 88 35.22 -44.65 -18.02
CA ALA A 88 36.41 -44.58 -18.85
C ALA A 88 36.56 -43.19 -19.50
N ALA A 89 35.46 -42.60 -20.00
CA ALA A 89 35.45 -41.25 -20.56
C ALA A 89 35.77 -40.17 -19.52
N LYS A 90 35.31 -40.34 -18.27
CA LYS A 90 35.60 -39.41 -17.17
C LYS A 90 37.07 -39.46 -16.71
N LYS A 91 37.69 -40.64 -16.70
CA LYS A 91 39.13 -40.80 -16.41
C LYS A 91 40.04 -40.27 -17.53
N GLU A 92 39.59 -40.29 -18.78
CA GLU A 92 40.33 -39.70 -19.90
C GLU A 92 40.19 -38.17 -19.97
N ALA A 93 39.03 -37.63 -19.56
CA ALA A 93 38.81 -36.19 -19.41
C ALA A 93 39.62 -35.59 -18.25
N GLU A 94 39.66 -36.26 -17.09
CA GLU A 94 40.43 -35.82 -15.92
C GLU A 94 41.96 -35.85 -16.19
N LYS A 95 42.45 -36.77 -17.03
CA LYS A 95 43.87 -36.81 -17.46
C LYS A 95 44.25 -35.75 -18.50
N LYS A 96 43.29 -35.29 -19.30
CA LYS A 96 43.47 -34.18 -20.27
C LYS A 96 43.33 -32.80 -19.62
N GLU A 97 42.60 -32.69 -18.51
CA GLU A 97 42.56 -31.46 -17.71
C GLU A 97 43.80 -31.29 -16.82
N SER A 98 44.37 -32.36 -16.26
CA SER A 98 45.58 -32.26 -15.44
C SER A 98 46.84 -31.89 -16.24
N THR A 99 46.97 -32.37 -17.48
CA THR A 99 48.10 -32.04 -18.36
C THR A 99 48.00 -30.67 -19.03
N LYS A 100 46.81 -30.07 -19.08
CA LYS A 100 46.60 -28.69 -19.57
C LYS A 100 46.67 -27.63 -18.47
N ALA A 101 46.60 -28.05 -17.20
CA ALA A 101 46.79 -27.21 -16.03
C ALA A 101 48.28 -26.96 -15.75
N GLU A 102 49.16 -27.96 -15.94
CA GLU A 102 50.58 -27.83 -15.63
C GLU A 102 51.38 -27.02 -16.69
N GLU A 103 50.94 -26.96 -17.95
CA GLU A 103 51.57 -26.09 -18.98
C GLU A 103 51.03 -24.65 -18.99
N LYS A 104 49.91 -24.35 -18.29
CA LYS A 104 49.36 -22.99 -18.19
C LYS A 104 49.79 -22.22 -16.94
N ASP A 105 50.35 -22.90 -15.95
CA ASP A 105 50.83 -22.28 -14.71
C ASP A 105 52.28 -21.76 -14.79
N ALA A 106 53.03 -22.11 -15.85
CA ALA A 106 54.39 -21.63 -16.05
C ALA A 106 54.50 -20.30 -16.84
N ASP A 107 53.43 -19.86 -17.51
CA ASP A 107 53.45 -18.69 -18.43
C ASP A 107 52.51 -17.54 -18.00
N LYS A 108 52.06 -17.55 -16.75
CA LYS A 108 51.19 -16.50 -16.16
C LYS A 108 51.72 -15.93 -14.84
N LYS A 109 53.04 -15.89 -14.71
CA LYS A 109 53.72 -14.98 -13.77
C LYS A 109 54.24 -13.73 -14.47
N GLU A 110 53.47 -13.22 -15.43
CA GLU A 110 53.45 -11.78 -15.66
C GLU A 110 52.42 -11.18 -14.69
N THR A 111 52.87 -10.27 -13.85
CA THR A 111 52.06 -9.38 -13.02
C THR A 111 50.97 -8.71 -13.85
N LYS A 112 49.80 -9.34 -14.00
CA LYS A 112 48.57 -8.63 -14.35
C LYS A 112 48.26 -7.70 -13.18
N ALA A 113 48.49 -6.40 -13.39
CA ALA A 113 47.93 -5.38 -12.54
C ALA A 113 46.46 -5.72 -12.26
N ALA A 114 46.06 -5.70 -10.99
CA ALA A 114 44.70 -6.04 -10.61
C ALA A 114 43.71 -5.13 -11.36
N GLU A 115 42.86 -5.73 -12.21
CA GLU A 115 41.84 -5.02 -13.00
C GLU A 115 41.03 -4.10 -12.08
N LYS A 116 41.07 -2.80 -12.34
CA LYS A 116 40.36 -1.79 -11.56
C LYS A 116 38.87 -1.89 -11.84
N LYS A 117 38.21 -2.75 -11.07
CA LYS A 117 36.77 -2.99 -11.11
C LYS A 117 36.04 -1.96 -10.25
N VAL A 118 35.16 -1.18 -10.86
CA VAL A 118 34.29 -0.21 -10.16
C VAL A 118 32.86 -0.73 -10.18
N ARG A 119 32.18 -0.64 -9.03
CA ARG A 119 30.80 -1.11 -8.87
C ARG A 119 29.89 0.06 -8.56
N ILE A 120 28.74 0.10 -9.23
CA ILE A 120 27.70 1.12 -9.04
C ILE A 120 26.41 0.40 -8.65
N ALA A 121 25.74 0.83 -7.59
CA ALA A 121 24.46 0.26 -7.21
C ALA A 121 23.40 0.72 -8.22
N TYR A 122 22.62 -0.21 -8.75
CA TYR A 122 21.53 0.10 -9.68
C TYR A 122 20.20 -0.22 -9.01
N ILE A 123 19.38 0.82 -8.82
CA ILE A 123 18.10 0.75 -8.12
C ILE A 123 17.02 1.31 -9.04
N ILE A 124 16.00 0.49 -9.30
CA ILE A 124 14.79 0.92 -10.00
C ILE A 124 13.79 1.41 -8.95
N ILE A 125 13.24 2.59 -9.20
CA ILE A 125 12.10 3.19 -8.50
C ILE A 125 10.91 3.07 -9.45
N ASP A 126 9.94 2.25 -9.07
CA ASP A 126 8.75 1.96 -9.87
C ASP A 126 7.51 1.88 -8.97
N GLY A 127 6.39 2.29 -9.53
CA GLY A 127 5.06 2.24 -8.92
C GLY A 127 4.85 3.15 -7.70
N ALA A 128 3.77 2.86 -6.98
CA ALA A 128 3.23 3.69 -5.91
C ALA A 128 4.01 3.61 -4.57
N LEU A 129 4.93 2.65 -4.43
CA LEU A 129 5.67 2.33 -3.20
C LEU A 129 4.75 2.34 -1.95
N PRO A 130 4.01 1.25 -1.68
CA PRO A 130 3.07 1.21 -0.55
C PRO A 130 3.79 1.44 0.78
N GLU A 131 3.05 2.00 1.75
CA GLU A 131 3.54 2.33 3.10
C GLU A 131 3.81 1.06 3.92
N SER A 132 2.81 0.16 3.96
CA SER A 132 2.85 -1.01 4.84
C SER A 132 3.63 -2.18 4.23
N PRO A 133 4.48 -2.88 5.00
CA PRO A 133 5.13 -4.10 4.53
C PRO A 133 4.09 -5.20 4.24
N GLY A 134 4.05 -5.70 3.01
CA GLY A 134 3.29 -6.92 2.68
C GLY A 134 1.96 -6.74 1.94
N GLU A 135 1.64 -5.56 1.39
CA GLU A 135 0.57 -5.47 0.39
C GLU A 135 0.95 -6.32 -0.84
N MET A 136 0.25 -7.43 -1.06
CA MET A 136 0.49 -8.33 -2.19
C MET A 136 -0.24 -7.86 -3.45
N SER A 137 0.43 -7.95 -4.59
CA SER A 137 -0.18 -7.94 -5.92
C SER A 137 -0.43 -9.38 -6.40
N LEU A 138 -1.50 -9.58 -7.17
CA LEU A 138 -1.95 -10.87 -7.73
C LEU A 138 -0.87 -11.62 -8.54
N PHE A 139 0.18 -10.91 -8.98
CA PHE A 139 1.28 -11.45 -9.80
C PHE A 139 2.59 -11.69 -9.03
N GLY A 140 2.53 -11.79 -7.70
CA GLY A 140 3.60 -12.42 -6.93
C GLY A 140 4.87 -11.58 -6.69
N ASP A 141 4.84 -10.27 -6.90
CA ASP A 141 5.87 -9.44 -6.27
C ASP A 141 5.47 -9.21 -4.82
N LEU A 142 6.21 -9.82 -3.89
CA LEU A 142 6.29 -9.39 -2.50
C LEU A 142 6.94 -7.99 -2.51
N GLY A 143 6.14 -7.00 -2.89
CA GLY A 143 6.55 -5.78 -3.57
C GLY A 143 7.68 -5.00 -2.91
N VAL A 144 8.39 -4.26 -3.76
CA VAL A 144 9.27 -3.16 -3.34
C VAL A 144 8.38 -2.10 -2.66
N ASP A 145 8.44 -2.05 -1.33
CA ASP A 145 7.79 -1.01 -0.52
C ASP A 145 8.73 0.17 -0.27
N LEU A 146 8.19 1.29 0.21
CA LEU A 146 8.98 2.50 0.49
C LEU A 146 10.13 2.21 1.45
N ARG A 147 9.87 1.48 2.54
CA ARG A 147 10.86 1.15 3.57
C ARG A 147 12.02 0.33 3.01
N LYS A 148 11.74 -0.70 2.22
CA LYS A 148 12.77 -1.53 1.55
C LYS A 148 13.60 -0.69 0.59
N THR A 149 12.98 0.20 -0.16
CA THR A 149 13.66 1.10 -1.10
C THR A 149 14.62 2.04 -0.36
N MET A 150 14.13 2.67 0.71
CA MET A 150 14.93 3.51 1.59
C MET A 150 16.12 2.74 2.19
N ALA A 151 15.90 1.52 2.68
CA ALA A 151 16.97 0.68 3.22
C ALA A 151 18.04 0.33 2.17
N ARG A 152 17.65 0.14 0.90
CA ARG A 152 18.59 -0.10 -0.21
C ARG A 152 19.47 1.12 -0.47
N LEU A 153 18.88 2.32 -0.47
CA LEU A 153 19.62 3.58 -0.63
C LEU A 153 20.57 3.82 0.54
N GLU A 154 20.11 3.65 1.77
CA GLU A 154 20.95 3.81 2.97
C GLU A 154 22.14 2.83 2.95
N LYS A 155 21.89 1.57 2.60
CA LYS A 155 22.96 0.58 2.45
C LYS A 155 23.93 0.95 1.33
N ALA A 156 23.43 1.46 0.20
CA ALA A 156 24.28 1.92 -0.90
C ALA A 156 25.17 3.10 -0.46
N GLY A 157 24.69 3.98 0.42
CA GLY A 157 25.49 5.04 1.04
C GLY A 157 26.60 4.50 1.96
N GLU A 158 26.32 3.46 2.75
CA GLU A 158 27.27 2.86 3.71
C GLU A 158 28.28 1.88 3.06
N ASP A 159 27.98 1.29 1.90
CA ASP A 159 28.77 0.21 1.29
C ASP A 159 30.02 0.71 0.55
N GLU A 160 31.20 0.62 1.18
CA GLU A 160 32.49 1.02 0.61
C GLU A 160 32.84 0.32 -0.72
N THR A 161 32.19 -0.80 -1.05
CA THR A 161 32.43 -1.50 -2.32
C THR A 161 31.69 -0.88 -3.50
N ILE A 162 30.80 0.08 -3.25
CA ILE A 162 30.01 0.81 -4.24
C ILE A 162 30.52 2.25 -4.34
N ALA A 163 30.88 2.67 -5.57
CA ALA A 163 31.40 4.00 -5.85
C ALA A 163 30.32 5.07 -6.08
N GLY A 164 29.09 4.67 -6.38
CA GLY A 164 27.96 5.56 -6.65
C GLY A 164 26.65 4.80 -6.86
N VAL A 165 25.56 5.53 -7.08
CA VAL A 165 24.22 4.97 -7.24
C VAL A 165 23.60 5.46 -8.54
N ILE A 166 23.03 4.56 -9.33
CA ILE A 166 22.11 4.89 -10.43
C ILE A 166 20.69 4.61 -9.93
N LEU A 167 19.84 5.61 -10.03
CA LEU A 167 18.41 5.53 -9.84
C LEU A 167 17.73 5.59 -11.21
N GLN A 168 17.24 4.45 -11.67
CA GLN A 168 16.28 4.44 -12.77
C GLN A 168 14.91 4.73 -12.17
N ILE A 169 14.28 5.82 -12.58
CA ILE A 169 12.98 6.23 -12.04
C ILE A 169 11.97 6.07 -13.15
N ASP A 170 11.17 5.00 -13.10
CA ASP A 170 10.15 4.70 -14.11
C ASP A 170 8.80 5.32 -13.73
N ALA A 171 8.53 5.40 -12.42
CA ALA A 171 7.37 6.08 -11.86
C ALA A 171 7.70 6.68 -10.49
N ALA A 172 6.95 7.71 -10.11
CA ALA A 172 7.10 8.39 -8.83
C ALA A 172 6.01 7.95 -7.83
N PRO A 173 6.34 7.80 -6.54
CA PRO A 173 5.34 7.59 -5.51
C PRO A 173 4.54 8.86 -5.23
N GLY A 174 3.58 8.78 -4.30
CA GLY A 174 2.82 9.94 -3.84
C GLY A 174 3.69 11.08 -3.29
N ARG A 175 3.13 12.30 -3.27
CA ARG A 175 3.85 13.55 -2.99
C ARG A 175 4.50 13.60 -1.61
N GLY A 176 3.85 13.03 -0.57
CA GLY A 176 4.45 12.92 0.76
C GLY A 176 5.68 12.02 0.76
N LYS A 177 5.63 10.91 0.01
CA LYS A 177 6.75 9.95 -0.09
C LYS A 177 7.93 10.47 -0.92
N LEU A 178 7.74 11.49 -1.77
CA LEU A 178 8.85 12.08 -2.53
C LEU A 178 9.94 12.61 -1.59
N ASN A 179 9.55 13.27 -0.50
CA ASN A 179 10.51 13.86 0.42
C ASN A 179 11.33 12.81 1.19
N GLU A 180 10.77 11.63 1.48
CA GLU A 180 11.51 10.48 2.03
C GLU A 180 12.65 10.07 1.09
N LEU A 181 12.32 9.79 -0.17
CA LEU A 181 13.29 9.34 -1.17
C LEU A 181 14.35 10.42 -1.44
N ARG A 182 13.93 11.68 -1.59
CA ARG A 182 14.83 12.82 -1.77
C ARG A 182 15.77 12.97 -0.58
N SER A 183 15.27 12.85 0.64
CA SER A 183 16.09 12.87 1.85
C SER A 183 17.07 11.70 1.90
N ALA A 184 16.70 10.50 1.44
CA ALA A 184 17.64 9.38 1.31
C ALA A 184 18.71 9.63 0.24
N ILE A 185 18.37 10.21 -0.91
CA ILE A 185 19.32 10.61 -1.95
C ILE A 185 20.36 11.58 -1.37
N LYS A 186 19.91 12.63 -0.68
CA LYS A 186 20.82 13.60 -0.03
C LYS A 186 21.71 12.95 1.02
N ARG A 187 21.23 11.92 1.74
CA ARG A 187 22.06 11.15 2.68
C ARG A 187 23.14 10.31 1.99
N VAL A 188 22.84 9.71 0.84
CA VAL A 188 23.85 8.99 0.02
C VAL A 188 24.92 9.96 -0.46
N GLN A 189 24.52 11.14 -0.96
CA GLN A 189 25.42 12.22 -1.36
C GLN A 189 26.28 12.70 -0.19
N GLY A 190 25.70 12.86 1.00
CA GLY A 190 26.42 13.20 2.23
C GLY A 190 27.47 12.17 2.67
N LYS A 191 27.45 10.95 2.10
CA LYS A 191 28.53 9.94 2.25
C LYS A 191 29.61 10.04 1.17
N GLY A 192 29.57 11.09 0.34
CA GLY A 192 30.53 11.33 -0.73
C GLY A 192 30.30 10.51 -1.99
N LYS A 193 29.12 9.88 -2.15
CA LYS A 193 28.78 9.07 -3.32
C LYS A 193 27.85 9.83 -4.25
N LYS A 194 28.22 9.93 -5.53
CA LYS A 194 27.35 10.50 -6.56
C LYS A 194 26.12 9.61 -6.79
N VAL A 195 24.97 10.24 -6.98
CA VAL A 195 23.68 9.64 -7.34
C VAL A 195 23.26 10.19 -8.70
N TYR A 196 23.02 9.29 -9.64
CA TYR A 196 22.63 9.60 -11.02
C TYR A 196 21.17 9.20 -11.24
N ALA A 197 20.34 10.09 -11.77
CA ALA A 197 19.00 9.76 -12.23
C ALA A 197 19.05 9.37 -13.71
N LEU A 198 18.58 8.16 -14.04
CA LEU A 198 18.38 7.71 -15.41
C LEU A 198 16.88 7.73 -15.70
N LEU A 199 16.49 8.51 -16.71
CA LEU A 199 15.11 8.71 -17.12
C LEU A 199 14.97 8.42 -18.61
N GLU A 200 13.83 7.88 -19.03
CA GLU A 200 13.44 7.83 -20.45
C GLU A 200 12.60 9.05 -20.81
N SER A 201 11.68 9.41 -19.93
CA SER A 201 10.96 10.69 -19.86
C SER A 201 10.76 11.06 -18.39
N ALA A 202 10.42 12.32 -18.13
CA ALA A 202 10.22 12.82 -16.78
C ALA A 202 8.91 13.60 -16.64
N MET A 203 7.98 13.14 -15.81
CA MET A 203 6.79 13.90 -15.43
C MET A 203 6.98 14.63 -14.10
N GLY A 204 6.12 15.59 -13.75
CA GLY A 204 6.26 16.46 -12.57
C GLY A 204 6.85 15.82 -11.30
N PRO A 205 6.15 14.87 -10.63
CA PRO A 205 6.67 14.19 -9.43
C PRO A 205 7.96 13.39 -9.64
N GLN A 206 8.11 12.76 -10.82
CA GLN A 206 9.28 11.97 -11.20
C GLN A 206 10.51 12.85 -11.39
N TYR A 207 10.34 13.98 -12.09
CA TYR A 207 11.37 15.00 -12.25
C TYR A 207 11.70 15.68 -10.91
N GLN A 208 10.70 15.98 -10.09
CA GLN A 208 10.92 16.51 -8.75
C GLN A 208 11.73 15.53 -7.90
N LEU A 209 11.54 14.21 -8.00
CA LEU A 209 12.43 13.24 -7.36
C LEU A 209 13.84 13.26 -7.97
N ALA A 210 13.95 13.19 -9.31
CA ALA A 210 15.22 13.16 -10.04
C ALA A 210 16.09 14.40 -9.76
N SER A 211 15.47 15.57 -9.55
CA SER A 211 16.19 16.81 -9.21
C SER A 211 17.03 16.70 -7.94
N ALA A 212 16.72 15.78 -7.01
CA ALA A 212 17.58 15.57 -5.84
C ALA A 212 18.94 14.95 -6.17
N CYS A 213 19.07 14.24 -7.30
CA CYS A 213 20.29 13.57 -7.74
C CYS A 213 21.37 14.56 -8.21
N ASP A 214 22.63 14.12 -8.24
CA ASP A 214 23.76 14.95 -8.69
C ASP A 214 23.70 15.21 -10.20
N GLU A 215 23.29 14.20 -10.98
CA GLU A 215 23.18 14.30 -12.43
C GLU A 215 21.90 13.60 -12.92
N ILE A 216 21.21 14.22 -13.87
CA ILE A 216 20.05 13.70 -14.58
C ILE A 216 20.45 13.38 -16.02
N ILE A 217 20.16 12.15 -16.43
CA ILE A 217 20.47 11.60 -17.74
C ILE A 217 19.17 11.27 -18.46
N LEU A 218 19.06 11.76 -19.69
CA LEU A 218 17.89 11.57 -20.56
C LEU A 218 18.37 11.18 -21.97
N PRO A 219 17.71 10.25 -22.68
CA PRO A 219 18.03 9.97 -24.08
C PRO A 219 17.62 11.16 -24.97
N GLU A 220 18.18 11.21 -26.20
CA GLU A 220 17.93 12.29 -27.16
C GLU A 220 16.45 12.50 -27.49
N SER A 221 15.68 11.42 -27.57
CA SER A 221 14.23 11.46 -27.84
C SER A 221 13.37 11.65 -26.59
N GLY A 222 13.98 11.69 -25.40
CA GLY A 222 13.25 11.86 -24.15
C GLY A 222 12.79 13.30 -23.92
N GLU A 223 11.86 13.45 -23.00
CA GLU A 223 11.24 14.73 -22.66
C GLU A 223 11.11 14.94 -21.15
N VAL A 224 11.10 16.22 -20.76
CA VAL A 224 10.73 16.67 -19.42
C VAL A 224 9.36 17.37 -19.53
N LEU A 225 8.34 16.72 -19.00
CA LEU A 225 6.95 17.19 -18.93
C LEU A 225 6.66 17.76 -17.54
N LEU A 226 6.72 19.08 -17.42
CA LEU A 226 6.52 19.86 -16.19
C LEU A 226 5.35 20.86 -16.33
N PRO A 227 4.09 20.43 -16.52
CA PRO A 227 2.96 21.32 -16.84
C PRO A 227 2.36 22.04 -15.62
N GLY A 228 2.97 21.94 -14.44
CA GLY A 228 2.45 22.52 -13.20
C GLY A 228 1.68 21.52 -12.33
N VAL A 229 0.71 22.04 -11.57
CA VAL A 229 -0.14 21.25 -10.65
C VAL A 229 -1.59 21.54 -10.99
N ARG A 230 -2.37 20.50 -11.26
CA ARG A 230 -3.81 20.62 -11.56
C ARG A 230 -4.63 19.66 -10.71
N ALA A 231 -5.75 20.15 -10.17
CA ALA A 231 -6.78 19.32 -9.57
C ALA A 231 -8.03 19.27 -10.46
N GLU A 232 -8.57 18.07 -10.65
CA GLU A 232 -9.82 17.85 -11.37
C GLU A 232 -10.90 17.30 -10.44
N PHE A 233 -12.13 17.79 -10.61
CA PHE A 233 -13.27 17.45 -9.76
C PHE A 233 -14.41 16.94 -10.64
N SER A 234 -14.93 15.76 -10.33
CA SER A 234 -16.08 15.18 -11.01
C SER A 234 -17.35 15.36 -10.19
N PHE A 235 -18.46 15.64 -10.87
CA PHE A 235 -19.78 15.83 -10.26
C PHE A 235 -20.80 14.87 -10.88
N TYR A 236 -21.60 14.25 -10.02
CA TYR A 236 -22.50 13.14 -10.33
C TYR A 236 -23.97 13.44 -10.03
N LYS A 237 -24.31 14.62 -9.52
CA LYS A 237 -25.70 15.03 -9.23
C LYS A 237 -26.65 14.77 -10.41
N ASP A 238 -26.28 15.24 -11.60
CA ASP A 238 -27.13 15.08 -12.79
C ASP A 238 -27.19 13.64 -13.28
N LEU A 239 -26.11 12.88 -13.08
CA LEU A 239 -26.11 11.45 -13.33
C LEU A 239 -27.09 10.75 -12.39
N PHE A 240 -27.02 11.02 -11.09
CA PHE A 240 -27.90 10.46 -10.07
C PHE A 240 -29.38 10.75 -10.38
N ALA A 241 -29.70 11.99 -10.75
CA ALA A 241 -31.05 12.36 -11.19
C ALA A 241 -31.51 11.52 -12.40
N LYS A 242 -30.64 11.31 -13.41
CA LYS A 242 -30.95 10.48 -14.59
C LYS A 242 -31.23 9.03 -14.25
N VAL A 243 -30.53 8.45 -13.27
CA VAL A 243 -30.72 7.05 -12.88
C VAL A 243 -31.77 6.86 -11.77
N GLY A 244 -32.26 7.96 -11.17
CA GLY A 244 -33.28 7.90 -10.11
C GLY A 244 -32.69 7.70 -8.72
N VAL A 245 -31.41 8.02 -8.55
CA VAL A 245 -30.73 8.07 -7.25
C VAL A 245 -30.86 9.48 -6.71
N GLU A 246 -31.13 9.63 -5.41
CA GLU A 246 -31.13 10.92 -4.75
C GLU A 246 -30.11 10.94 -3.60
N ALA A 247 -29.14 11.86 -3.66
CA ALA A 247 -28.17 12.04 -2.59
C ALA A 247 -28.74 12.95 -1.50
N ASP A 248 -29.03 12.37 -0.33
CA ASP A 248 -29.44 13.07 0.87
C ASP A 248 -28.27 13.16 1.86
N MET A 249 -27.37 14.10 1.57
CA MET A 249 -26.11 14.27 2.27
C MET A 249 -26.11 15.57 3.10
N LEU A 250 -25.51 15.48 4.27
CA LEU A 250 -25.33 16.55 5.24
C LEU A 250 -23.83 16.76 5.50
N HIS A 251 -23.46 17.95 5.94
CA HIS A 251 -22.10 18.24 6.40
C HIS A 251 -22.12 19.26 7.54
N VAL A 252 -21.06 19.26 8.35
CA VAL A 252 -20.75 20.31 9.32
C VAL A 252 -19.38 20.89 8.97
N GLY A 253 -19.38 22.17 8.59
CA GLY A 253 -18.22 22.93 8.13
C GLY A 253 -18.32 23.34 6.66
N ASP A 254 -18.16 24.63 6.38
CA ASP A 254 -18.35 25.22 5.03
C ASP A 254 -17.37 24.71 3.98
N PHE A 255 -16.20 24.23 4.41
CA PHE A 255 -15.15 23.69 3.55
C PHE A 255 -15.24 22.16 3.41
N LYS A 256 -16.22 21.51 4.06
CA LYS A 256 -16.40 20.06 4.03
C LYS A 256 -17.11 19.61 2.76
N GLY A 257 -16.42 19.74 1.63
CA GLY A 257 -16.93 19.46 0.29
C GLY A 257 -17.26 18.01 -0.06
N ALA A 258 -17.10 17.03 0.84
CA ALA A 258 -17.13 15.59 0.52
C ALA A 258 -18.46 15.14 -0.12
N ALA A 259 -19.54 15.84 0.20
CA ALA A 259 -20.87 15.62 -0.36
C ALA A 259 -21.11 16.35 -1.69
N GLU A 260 -20.30 17.35 -2.05
CA GLU A 260 -20.53 18.20 -3.23
C GLU A 260 -20.53 17.45 -4.54
N PRO A 261 -19.63 16.46 -4.79
CA PRO A 261 -19.70 15.64 -6.00
C PRO A 261 -21.07 14.98 -6.22
N TYR A 262 -21.83 14.71 -5.15
CA TYR A 262 -23.11 14.00 -5.22
C TYR A 262 -24.32 14.93 -5.20
N THR A 263 -24.15 16.15 -4.67
CA THR A 263 -25.24 17.09 -4.40
C THR A 263 -25.18 18.36 -5.26
N ARG A 264 -24.06 18.61 -5.93
CA ARG A 264 -23.80 19.80 -6.76
C ARG A 264 -23.28 19.41 -8.14
N ASP A 265 -23.19 20.40 -9.02
CA ASP A 265 -22.59 20.33 -10.36
C ASP A 265 -21.24 21.07 -10.43
N SER A 266 -20.84 21.71 -9.33
CA SER A 266 -19.66 22.57 -9.23
C SER A 266 -19.26 22.79 -7.76
N LEU A 267 -17.98 23.14 -7.55
CA LEU A 267 -17.46 23.47 -6.22
C LEU A 267 -18.18 24.69 -5.66
N SER A 268 -18.54 24.65 -4.38
CA SER A 268 -18.91 25.86 -3.64
C SER A 268 -17.75 26.85 -3.54
N GLU A 269 -18.04 28.12 -3.28
CA GLU A 269 -17.00 29.16 -3.12
C GLU A 269 -16.02 28.86 -1.97
N PRO A 270 -16.45 28.43 -0.76
CA PRO A 270 -15.52 28.10 0.31
C PRO A 270 -14.60 26.94 -0.07
N VAL A 271 -15.17 25.84 -0.59
CA VAL A 271 -14.37 24.68 -1.03
C VAL A 271 -13.39 25.12 -2.10
N ARG A 272 -13.84 25.78 -3.17
CA ARG A 272 -12.97 26.30 -4.24
C ARG A 272 -11.78 27.10 -3.70
N LYS A 273 -12.04 28.03 -2.78
CA LYS A 273 -10.98 28.84 -2.16
C LYS A 273 -9.94 27.97 -1.43
N ASN A 274 -10.39 26.97 -0.67
CA ASN A 274 -9.47 26.07 0.03
C ASN A 274 -8.70 25.17 -0.95
N MET A 275 -9.31 24.71 -2.06
CA MET A 275 -8.61 23.88 -3.05
C MET A 275 -7.54 24.70 -3.77
N THR A 276 -7.87 25.93 -4.15
CA THR A 276 -6.92 26.85 -4.78
C THR A 276 -5.72 27.05 -3.88
N ALA A 277 -5.92 27.35 -2.59
CA ALA A 277 -4.82 27.50 -1.65
C ALA A 277 -3.96 26.23 -1.49
N LEU A 278 -4.56 25.05 -1.54
CA LEU A 278 -3.82 23.79 -1.51
C LEU A 278 -2.96 23.62 -2.78
N ILE A 279 -3.53 23.87 -3.95
CA ILE A 279 -2.85 23.76 -5.24
C ILE A 279 -1.71 24.77 -5.33
N ASP A 280 -1.93 26.01 -4.90
CA ASP A 280 -0.92 27.07 -4.88
C ASP A 280 0.28 26.65 -4.02
N ASP A 281 0.05 26.12 -2.82
CA ASP A 281 1.15 25.68 -1.95
C ASP A 281 1.87 24.46 -2.55
N LEU A 282 1.18 23.48 -3.13
CA LEU A 282 1.81 22.33 -3.81
C LEU A 282 2.64 22.75 -5.03
N TYR A 283 2.16 23.75 -5.79
CA TYR A 283 2.88 24.33 -6.91
C TYR A 283 4.15 25.06 -6.44
N ASP A 284 4.03 25.91 -5.42
CA ASP A 284 5.17 26.59 -4.81
C ASP A 284 6.20 25.61 -4.24
N GLU A 285 5.77 24.50 -3.63
CA GLU A 285 6.66 23.43 -3.17
C GLU A 285 7.46 22.83 -4.32
N MET A 286 6.79 22.46 -5.42
CA MET A 286 7.44 21.91 -6.60
C MET A 286 8.48 22.88 -7.16
N LEU A 287 8.09 24.14 -7.37
CA LEU A 287 8.97 25.18 -7.91
C LEU A 287 10.20 25.41 -7.02
N THR A 288 9.98 25.62 -5.72
CA THR A 288 11.08 25.92 -4.77
C THR A 288 12.04 24.75 -4.64
N THR A 289 11.52 23.53 -4.67
CA THR A 289 12.33 22.30 -4.61
C THR A 289 13.22 22.17 -5.84
N ILE A 290 12.64 22.27 -7.05
CA ILE A 290 13.39 22.15 -8.30
C ILE A 290 14.41 23.28 -8.44
N ALA A 291 14.00 24.52 -8.13
CA ALA A 291 14.87 25.69 -8.17
C ALA A 291 16.11 25.52 -7.28
N SER A 292 15.92 25.03 -6.05
CA SER A 292 17.01 24.80 -5.10
C SER A 292 17.94 23.67 -5.51
N ASP A 293 17.41 22.60 -6.10
CA ASP A 293 18.20 21.43 -6.46
C ASP A 293 19.01 21.61 -7.74
N ARG A 294 18.45 22.35 -8.71
CA ARG A 294 19.07 22.59 -10.02
C ARG A 294 19.88 23.90 -10.06
N ASP A 295 19.88 24.66 -8.97
CA ASP A 295 20.48 26.01 -8.88
C ASP A 295 19.95 26.97 -9.98
N ILE A 296 18.64 26.92 -10.20
CA ILE A 296 17.94 27.76 -11.18
C ILE A 296 17.03 28.73 -10.43
N LYS A 297 16.97 29.98 -10.88
CA LYS A 297 16.09 30.99 -10.27
C LYS A 297 14.62 30.56 -10.40
N ILE A 298 13.85 30.77 -9.34
CA ILE A 298 12.44 30.35 -9.28
C ILE A 298 11.59 30.92 -10.43
N ASP A 299 11.85 32.16 -10.86
CA ASP A 299 11.12 32.79 -11.98
C ASP A 299 11.46 32.16 -13.34
N GLU A 300 12.65 31.58 -13.50
CA GLU A 300 12.98 30.81 -14.70
C GLU A 300 12.32 29.44 -14.66
N ILE A 301 12.29 28.76 -13.50
CA ILE A 301 11.51 27.52 -13.34
C ILE A 301 10.03 27.75 -13.67
N ARG A 302 9.43 28.87 -13.25
CA ARG A 302 8.05 29.23 -13.61
C ARG A 302 7.85 29.28 -15.13
N LYS A 303 8.74 29.95 -15.86
CA LYS A 303 8.66 30.01 -17.34
C LYS A 303 8.80 28.62 -17.97
N LEU A 304 9.70 27.78 -17.45
CA LEU A 304 9.88 26.41 -17.95
C LEU A 304 8.62 25.56 -17.69
N VAL A 305 7.96 25.78 -16.55
CA VAL A 305 6.68 25.12 -16.25
C VAL A 305 5.56 25.62 -17.15
N ASP A 306 5.50 26.92 -17.45
CA ASP A 306 4.52 27.49 -18.39
C ASP A 306 4.73 27.01 -19.83
N GLN A 307 5.97 26.65 -20.20
CA GLN A 307 6.28 25.96 -21.46
C GLN A 307 5.74 24.52 -21.47
N GLY A 308 5.69 23.88 -20.30
CA GLY A 308 5.02 22.59 -20.06
C GLY A 308 5.82 21.37 -20.52
N LEU A 309 6.28 21.34 -21.77
CA LEU A 309 7.07 20.24 -22.33
C LEU A 309 8.39 20.78 -22.87
N LEU A 310 9.50 20.16 -22.45
CA LEU A 310 10.84 20.40 -22.97
C LEU A 310 11.42 19.10 -23.52
N MET A 311 11.86 19.11 -24.78
CA MET A 311 12.65 18.00 -25.32
C MET A 311 14.03 17.96 -24.65
N ALA A 312 14.69 16.80 -24.67
CA ALA A 312 15.96 16.60 -23.97
C ALA A 312 17.02 17.69 -24.23
N SER A 313 17.15 18.17 -25.47
CA SER A 313 18.05 19.27 -25.82
C SER A 313 17.68 20.59 -25.12
N GLU A 314 16.41 20.97 -25.14
CA GLU A 314 15.89 22.17 -24.49
C GLU A 314 16.02 22.08 -22.97
N ALA A 315 15.71 20.92 -22.40
CA ALA A 315 15.85 20.66 -20.97
C ALA A 315 17.32 20.75 -20.52
N LYS A 316 18.27 20.31 -21.36
CA LYS A 316 19.71 20.47 -21.10
C LYS A 316 20.15 21.92 -21.18
N GLU A 317 19.71 22.66 -22.19
CA GLU A 317 20.02 24.10 -22.34
C GLU A 317 19.46 24.92 -21.17
N ALA A 318 18.28 24.53 -20.65
CA ALA A 318 17.66 25.11 -19.48
C ALA A 318 18.31 24.71 -18.14
N GLY A 319 19.27 23.78 -18.12
CA GLY A 319 19.91 23.26 -16.91
C GLY A 319 19.06 22.25 -16.11
N LEU A 320 17.92 21.83 -16.65
CA LEU A 320 17.05 20.81 -16.06
C LEU A 320 17.65 19.40 -16.20
N VAL A 321 18.47 19.17 -17.23
CA VAL A 321 19.12 17.87 -17.51
C VAL A 321 20.62 18.07 -17.67
N ASP A 322 21.41 17.14 -17.15
CA ASP A 322 22.88 17.23 -17.19
C ASP A 322 23.45 16.57 -18.45
N ARG A 323 22.92 15.41 -18.85
CA ARG A 323 23.39 14.67 -20.02
C ARG A 323 22.25 14.20 -20.90
N VAL A 324 22.41 14.43 -22.21
CA VAL A 324 21.52 13.91 -23.26
C VAL A 324 22.28 12.82 -24.01
N ILE A 325 22.13 11.58 -23.55
CA ILE A 325 22.87 10.39 -24.01
C ILE A 325 22.05 9.13 -23.76
N TYR A 326 22.33 8.06 -24.50
CA TYR A 326 21.66 6.77 -24.32
C TYR A 326 22.26 5.96 -23.14
N PRO A 327 21.51 5.00 -22.54
CA PRO A 327 21.98 4.22 -21.38
C PRO A 327 23.30 3.47 -21.60
N ASP A 328 23.53 2.94 -22.79
CA ASP A 328 24.78 2.29 -23.19
C ASP A 328 25.95 3.29 -23.22
N GLN A 329 25.74 4.46 -23.82
CA GLN A 329 26.73 5.54 -23.86
C GLN A 329 27.04 6.09 -22.47
N PHE A 330 26.03 6.18 -21.60
CA PHE A 330 26.23 6.61 -20.21
C PHE A 330 27.11 5.62 -19.43
N ARG A 331 26.93 4.31 -19.67
CA ARG A 331 27.80 3.29 -19.10
C ARG A 331 29.26 3.48 -19.50
N ASP A 332 29.51 3.72 -20.77
CA ASP A 332 30.86 3.97 -21.29
C ASP A 332 31.45 5.27 -20.71
N ALA A 333 30.64 6.33 -20.62
CA ALA A 333 31.04 7.60 -20.03
C ALA A 333 31.42 7.45 -18.54
N LEU A 334 30.62 6.71 -17.75
CA LEU A 334 30.94 6.44 -16.35
C LEU A 334 32.21 5.59 -16.22
N GLN A 335 32.40 4.59 -17.08
CA GLN A 335 33.60 3.76 -17.05
C GLN A 335 34.87 4.61 -17.27
N ALA A 336 34.82 5.55 -18.21
CA ALA A 336 35.88 6.51 -18.45
C ALA A 336 36.07 7.48 -17.27
N GLU A 337 34.99 8.04 -16.71
CA GLU A 337 35.01 8.98 -15.57
C GLU A 337 35.67 8.36 -14.34
N TYR A 338 35.30 7.12 -14.00
CA TYR A 338 35.90 6.38 -12.89
C TYR A 338 37.29 5.82 -13.21
N LYS A 339 37.78 5.94 -14.46
CA LYS A 339 39.00 5.31 -14.96
C LYS A 339 39.04 3.83 -14.59
N ALA A 340 37.95 3.12 -14.86
CA ALA A 340 37.76 1.72 -14.50
C ALA A 340 38.10 0.82 -15.69
N ASP A 341 38.83 -0.27 -15.44
CA ASP A 341 39.02 -1.31 -16.46
C ASP A 341 37.70 -2.05 -16.74
N LYS A 342 36.83 -2.12 -15.71
CA LYS A 342 35.51 -2.71 -15.79
C LYS A 342 34.52 -2.03 -14.85
N LEU A 343 33.43 -1.52 -15.43
CA LEU A 343 32.28 -1.00 -14.69
C LEU A 343 31.20 -2.06 -14.54
N VAL A 344 30.78 -2.30 -13.29
CA VAL A 344 29.72 -3.26 -12.96
C VAL A 344 28.54 -2.54 -12.32
N TYR A 345 27.40 -2.58 -13.01
CA TYR A 345 26.12 -2.26 -12.39
C TYR A 345 25.68 -3.45 -11.55
N VAL A 346 25.49 -3.20 -10.25
CA VAL A 346 24.92 -4.18 -9.34
C VAL A 346 23.40 -4.04 -9.43
N GLU A 347 22.82 -4.68 -10.44
CA GLU A 347 21.37 -4.73 -10.62
C GLU A 347 20.68 -5.32 -9.40
N ASN A 348 19.48 -4.83 -9.11
CA ASN A 348 18.70 -5.24 -7.95
C ASN A 348 19.50 -5.11 -6.64
N TYR A 349 20.34 -4.06 -6.53
CA TYR A 349 21.21 -3.86 -5.37
C TYR A 349 20.41 -3.96 -4.06
N ALA A 350 20.84 -4.88 -3.18
CA ALA A 350 20.23 -5.16 -1.90
C ALA A 350 18.73 -5.50 -1.93
N LYS A 351 18.16 -5.87 -3.09
CA LYS A 351 16.81 -6.45 -3.17
C LYS A 351 16.86 -7.84 -2.55
N GLN A 352 16.00 -8.09 -1.55
CA GLN A 352 15.86 -9.43 -0.97
C GLN A 352 15.36 -10.38 -2.06
N LYS A 353 16.10 -11.47 -2.29
CA LYS A 353 15.63 -12.53 -3.18
C LYS A 353 14.57 -13.32 -2.45
N VAL A 354 13.33 -13.23 -2.90
CA VAL A 354 12.34 -14.24 -2.55
C VAL A 354 12.61 -15.42 -3.47
N ASP A 355 12.94 -16.56 -2.87
CA ASP A 355 13.11 -17.82 -3.60
C ASP A 355 11.71 -18.31 -4.00
N THR A 356 11.35 -18.17 -5.28
CA THR A 356 10.02 -18.53 -5.81
C THR A 356 9.96 -19.96 -6.34
N ASP A 357 11.02 -20.76 -6.18
CA ASP A 357 11.00 -22.17 -6.56
C ASP A 357 10.39 -23.03 -5.44
N PHE A 358 9.06 -23.16 -5.48
CA PHE A 358 8.31 -24.07 -4.62
C PHE A 358 8.19 -25.49 -5.20
N SER A 359 8.86 -25.80 -6.30
CA SER A 359 8.73 -27.10 -6.95
C SER A 359 9.64 -28.15 -6.29
N GLY A 360 9.04 -29.25 -5.81
CA GLY A 360 9.73 -30.40 -5.23
C GLY A 360 9.61 -30.54 -3.69
N PRO A 361 10.10 -31.65 -3.11
CA PRO A 361 9.93 -31.96 -1.68
C PRO A 361 10.55 -30.93 -0.74
N MET A 362 11.64 -30.28 -1.17
CA MET A 362 12.31 -29.21 -0.43
C MET A 362 11.60 -27.85 -0.55
N GLY A 363 10.85 -27.64 -1.64
CA GLY A 363 10.02 -26.45 -1.86
C GLY A 363 8.85 -26.39 -0.88
N MET A 364 8.21 -27.53 -0.58
CA MET A 364 7.18 -27.61 0.47
C MET A 364 7.75 -27.42 1.87
N MET A 365 8.96 -27.94 2.16
CA MET A 365 9.62 -27.70 3.45
C MET A 365 9.98 -26.22 3.63
N LYS A 366 10.45 -25.55 2.58
CA LYS A 366 10.73 -24.10 2.57
C LYS A 366 9.46 -23.26 2.68
N LEU A 367 8.38 -23.66 1.99
CA LEU A 367 7.06 -23.05 2.14
C LEU A 367 6.55 -23.19 3.59
N PHE A 368 6.71 -24.36 4.19
CA PHE A 368 6.36 -24.59 5.58
C PHE A 368 7.24 -23.77 6.55
N GLN A 369 8.52 -23.60 6.24
CA GLN A 369 9.46 -22.81 7.04
C GLN A 369 9.23 -21.30 6.91
N SER A 370 8.82 -20.82 5.72
CA SER A 370 8.38 -19.43 5.53
C SER A 370 7.01 -19.18 6.17
N MET A 371 6.14 -20.19 6.25
CA MET A 371 4.85 -20.16 6.95
C MET A 371 5.00 -20.16 8.49
N MET A 372 6.02 -20.80 9.03
CA MET A 372 6.31 -20.85 10.48
C MET A 372 6.98 -19.57 11.00
N GLY A 373 7.31 -18.63 10.11
CA GLY A 373 8.08 -17.44 10.41
C GLY A 373 9.55 -17.78 10.65
N GLU A 374 10.46 -17.18 9.90
CA GLU A 374 11.86 -17.20 10.29
C GLU A 374 11.98 -16.57 11.68
N GLY A 375 12.30 -17.40 12.68
CA GLY A 375 12.79 -16.94 13.97
C GLY A 375 14.02 -16.09 13.70
N ARG A 376 13.84 -14.76 13.66
CA ARG A 376 14.95 -13.83 13.52
C ARG A 376 15.88 -14.11 14.68
N ASN A 377 17.16 -14.34 14.38
CA ASN A 377 18.23 -14.31 15.36
C ASN A 377 18.19 -12.94 16.06
N GLY A 378 17.50 -12.89 17.19
CA GLY A 378 17.36 -11.70 18.01
C GLY A 378 18.70 -11.36 18.62
N SER A 379 19.15 -10.13 18.39
CA SER A 379 19.88 -9.42 19.43
C SER A 379 19.07 -9.56 20.74
N GLY A 380 19.72 -10.01 21.81
CA GLY A 380 19.06 -10.61 22.98
C GLY A 380 17.82 -9.88 23.51
N ASP A 381 16.93 -10.65 24.15
CA ASP A 381 15.58 -10.34 24.67
C ASP A 381 15.42 -9.04 25.50
N SER A 382 16.48 -8.24 25.71
CA SER A 382 16.49 -7.02 26.51
C SER A 382 16.85 -5.72 25.74
N ALA A 383 17.14 -5.77 24.43
CA ALA A 383 17.49 -4.57 23.68
C ALA A 383 16.28 -3.61 23.52
N PRO A 384 16.46 -2.28 23.70
CA PRO A 384 15.36 -1.32 23.55
C PRO A 384 14.88 -1.22 22.09
N LYS A 385 13.56 -1.18 21.90
CA LYS A 385 12.89 -1.20 20.60
C LYS A 385 11.99 0.01 20.41
N ILE A 386 11.67 0.31 19.15
CA ILE A 386 10.64 1.28 18.76
C ILE A 386 9.57 0.53 17.95
N ALA A 387 8.31 0.69 18.32
CA ALA A 387 7.20 0.14 17.56
C ALA A 387 6.77 1.13 16.47
N VAL A 388 6.62 0.68 15.24
CA VAL A 388 6.04 1.45 14.13
C VAL A 388 4.67 0.83 13.82
N VAL A 389 3.61 1.54 14.18
CA VAL A 389 2.22 1.13 13.97
C VAL A 389 1.72 1.77 12.68
N TYR A 390 1.48 0.96 11.64
CA TYR A 390 0.96 1.43 10.35
C TYR A 390 -0.55 1.55 10.39
N ALA A 391 -1.03 2.77 10.16
CA ALA A 391 -2.42 3.17 10.07
C ALA A 391 -2.70 3.66 8.64
N VAL A 392 -2.90 2.71 7.73
CA VAL A 392 -2.97 2.95 6.27
C VAL A 392 -4.34 2.60 5.73
N GLY A 393 -4.89 3.48 4.89
CA GLY A 393 -6.18 3.31 4.21
C GLY A 393 -7.38 3.92 4.95
N PRO A 394 -8.60 3.78 4.40
CA PRO A 394 -9.81 4.28 5.05
C PRO A 394 -10.06 3.63 6.41
N ILE A 395 -10.54 4.42 7.37
CA ILE A 395 -10.79 3.97 8.75
C ILE A 395 -12.20 3.39 8.89
N MET A 396 -12.31 2.16 9.36
CA MET A 396 -13.58 1.45 9.55
C MET A 396 -13.71 0.92 10.98
N SER A 397 -14.94 0.69 11.41
CA SER A 397 -15.19 -0.03 12.66
C SER A 397 -14.84 -1.52 12.53
N GLY A 398 -14.26 -2.10 13.58
CA GLY A 398 -13.94 -3.54 13.63
C GLY A 398 -12.50 -3.86 13.20
N LYS A 399 -12.28 -5.06 12.63
CA LYS A 399 -10.95 -5.52 12.19
C LYS A 399 -10.58 -4.96 10.81
N SER A 400 -9.28 -4.76 10.59
CA SER A 400 -8.74 -4.38 9.28
C SER A 400 -9.14 -5.41 8.22
N GLN A 401 -9.32 -4.93 6.99
CA GLN A 401 -9.69 -5.77 5.85
C GLN A 401 -8.73 -5.50 4.69
N SER A 402 -8.28 -6.56 4.04
CA SER A 402 -7.47 -6.50 2.83
C SER A 402 -8.16 -7.28 1.71
N SER A 403 -8.09 -6.77 0.48
CA SER A 403 -8.63 -7.42 -0.73
C SER A 403 -7.49 -7.83 -1.66
N LEU A 404 -7.61 -9.02 -2.27
CA LEU A 404 -6.69 -9.55 -3.27
C LEU A 404 -6.58 -8.69 -4.54
N MET A 405 -7.57 -7.85 -4.83
CA MET A 405 -7.58 -6.98 -6.02
C MET A 405 -7.20 -5.52 -5.72
N GLY A 406 -6.60 -5.27 -4.56
CA GLY A 406 -6.23 -3.93 -4.11
C GLY A 406 -7.35 -3.26 -3.33
N GLY A 407 -6.98 -2.62 -2.23
CA GLY A 407 -7.90 -2.01 -1.28
C GLY A 407 -7.70 -2.59 0.12
N THR A 408 -6.96 -1.84 0.94
CA THR A 408 -6.82 -2.07 2.37
C THR A 408 -7.65 -1.04 3.12
N SER A 409 -8.35 -1.50 4.15
CA SER A 409 -9.00 -0.61 5.12
C SER A 409 -8.50 -0.95 6.51
N MET A 410 -8.19 0.10 7.27
CA MET A 410 -7.75 -0.06 8.64
C MET A 410 -8.96 -0.13 9.57
N GLY A 411 -9.00 -1.16 10.40
CA GLY A 411 -10.05 -1.36 11.39
C GLY A 411 -9.63 -0.86 12.76
N SER A 412 -10.54 -0.19 13.48
CA SER A 412 -10.28 0.29 14.85
C SER A 412 -9.79 -0.81 15.79
N THR A 413 -10.38 -2.00 15.73
CA THR A 413 -10.00 -3.14 16.59
C THR A 413 -8.54 -3.52 16.37
N THR A 414 -8.13 -3.71 15.11
CA THR A 414 -6.75 -4.13 14.78
C THR A 414 -5.73 -3.09 15.21
N ILE A 415 -6.01 -1.80 15.03
CA ILE A 415 -5.08 -0.72 15.37
C ILE A 415 -5.02 -0.50 16.87
N VAL A 416 -6.14 -0.58 17.58
CA VAL A 416 -6.18 -0.54 19.05
C VAL A 416 -5.40 -1.72 19.64
N GLU A 417 -5.58 -2.93 19.12
CA GLU A 417 -4.82 -4.11 19.52
C GLU A 417 -3.31 -3.95 19.27
N ALA A 418 -2.92 -3.41 18.11
CA ALA A 418 -1.52 -3.13 17.79
C ALA A 418 -0.89 -2.10 18.75
N LEU A 419 -1.61 -1.03 19.07
CA LEU A 419 -1.19 -0.02 20.05
C LEU A 419 -1.06 -0.64 21.45
N GLN A 420 -2.00 -1.50 21.85
CA GLN A 420 -1.95 -2.22 23.12
C GLN A 420 -0.79 -3.23 23.19
N GLU A 421 -0.49 -3.93 22.09
CA GLU A 421 0.66 -4.84 21.99
C GLU A 421 1.97 -4.05 22.20
N ALA A 422 2.15 -2.94 21.50
CA ALA A 422 3.30 -2.06 21.67
C ALA A 422 3.39 -1.47 23.08
N ALA A 423 2.26 -1.13 23.70
CA ALA A 423 2.22 -0.60 25.06
C ALA A 423 2.60 -1.65 26.11
N LYS A 424 2.18 -2.91 25.95
CA LYS A 424 2.44 -4.01 26.89
C LYS A 424 3.88 -4.53 26.83
N ASP A 425 4.56 -4.43 25.69
CA ASP A 425 5.95 -4.89 25.53
C ASP A 425 6.95 -3.95 26.23
N GLU A 426 7.53 -4.36 27.37
CA GLU A 426 8.49 -3.54 28.12
C GLU A 426 9.77 -3.18 27.36
N THR A 427 10.12 -3.92 26.30
CA THR A 427 11.27 -3.62 25.45
C THR A 427 10.98 -2.45 24.50
N VAL A 428 9.71 -2.22 24.14
CA VAL A 428 9.26 -1.06 23.35
C VAL A 428 9.30 0.19 24.23
N LYS A 429 10.15 1.16 23.84
CA LYS A 429 10.35 2.41 24.60
C LYS A 429 9.55 3.59 24.06
N ALA A 430 9.14 3.56 22.81
CA ALA A 430 8.22 4.53 22.20
C ALA A 430 7.53 3.94 20.96
N ILE A 431 6.45 4.59 20.54
CA ILE A 431 5.61 4.21 19.41
C ILE A 431 5.66 5.32 18.35
N VAL A 432 5.81 4.94 17.09
CA VAL A 432 5.58 5.81 15.94
C VAL A 432 4.31 5.35 15.24
N LEU A 433 3.28 6.20 15.19
CA LEU A 433 2.04 5.96 14.47
C LEU A 433 2.20 6.50 13.04
N ARG A 434 2.46 5.63 12.06
CA ARG A 434 2.60 6.00 10.63
C ARG A 434 1.22 6.03 9.99
N VAL A 435 0.72 7.22 9.67
CA VAL A 435 -0.64 7.46 9.17
C VAL A 435 -0.61 7.81 7.70
N ASP A 436 -1.31 7.03 6.88
CA ASP A 436 -1.63 7.36 5.48
C ASP A 436 -3.11 7.04 5.23
N SER A 437 -3.97 7.98 5.65
CA SER A 437 -5.43 7.79 5.69
C SER A 437 -6.20 9.07 5.31
N PRO A 438 -7.19 8.96 4.42
CA PRO A 438 -8.15 10.02 4.11
C PRO A 438 -9.26 10.16 5.19
N GLY A 439 -9.22 9.31 6.23
CA GLY A 439 -10.22 9.21 7.28
C GLY A 439 -11.23 8.08 7.04
N GLY A 440 -12.44 8.21 7.61
CA GLY A 440 -13.48 7.18 7.59
C GLY A 440 -14.41 7.32 8.79
N SER A 441 -14.76 6.22 9.46
CA SER A 441 -15.68 6.22 10.60
C SER A 441 -15.22 7.14 11.74
N ALA A 442 -16.11 8.03 12.19
CA ALA A 442 -15.85 8.92 13.32
C ALA A 442 -15.63 8.15 14.63
N LEU A 443 -16.45 7.13 14.88
CA LEU A 443 -16.36 6.30 16.07
C LEU A 443 -15.05 5.49 16.08
N ALA A 444 -14.71 4.84 14.96
CA ALA A 444 -13.47 4.09 14.83
C ALA A 444 -12.23 4.98 15.10
N SER A 445 -12.25 6.20 14.55
CA SER A 445 -11.18 7.19 14.77
C SER A 445 -11.08 7.61 16.23
N ASP A 446 -12.22 7.82 16.90
CA ASP A 446 -12.26 8.16 18.32
C ASP A 446 -11.71 7.04 19.21
N LEU A 447 -12.04 5.78 18.92
CA LEU A 447 -11.51 4.63 19.67
C LEU A 447 -9.98 4.52 19.56
N ILE A 448 -9.43 4.74 18.35
CA ILE A 448 -7.98 4.76 18.14
C ILE A 448 -7.35 5.93 18.89
N TRP A 449 -7.90 7.15 18.77
CA TRP A 449 -7.45 8.33 19.51
C TRP A 449 -7.48 8.11 21.02
N ARG A 450 -8.56 7.52 21.55
CA ARG A 450 -8.66 7.24 22.98
C ARG A 450 -7.57 6.29 23.44
N GLN A 451 -7.18 5.33 22.61
CA GLN A 451 -6.10 4.39 22.89
C GLN A 451 -4.73 5.07 22.85
N THR A 452 -4.47 6.02 21.94
CA THR A 452 -3.20 6.77 21.97
C THR A 452 -3.07 7.58 23.26
N GLN A 453 -4.17 8.19 23.72
CA GLN A 453 -4.23 8.92 24.99
C GLN A 453 -4.14 8.02 26.25
N ALA A 454 -4.35 6.71 26.11
CA ALA A 454 -4.31 5.76 27.23
C ALA A 454 -2.89 5.19 27.48
N ILE A 455 -1.92 5.51 26.63
CA ILE A 455 -0.60 4.90 26.65
C ILE A 455 0.40 5.90 27.26
N ASP A 456 1.13 5.46 28.29
CA ASP A 456 2.13 6.30 28.97
C ASP A 456 3.45 6.44 28.20
N LYS A 457 3.69 5.56 27.21
CA LYS A 457 4.90 5.60 26.38
C LYS A 457 4.78 6.73 25.34
N PRO A 458 5.89 7.39 24.98
CA PRO A 458 5.87 8.40 23.93
C PRO A 458 5.28 7.88 22.62
N ILE A 459 4.35 8.63 22.05
CA ILE A 459 3.74 8.38 20.74
C ILE A 459 4.06 9.54 19.81
N ILE A 460 4.68 9.24 18.67
CA ILE A 460 4.97 10.20 17.60
C ILE A 460 4.14 9.85 16.38
N ALA A 461 3.26 10.74 15.92
CA ALA A 461 2.57 10.57 14.64
C ALA A 461 3.50 10.98 13.48
N SER A 462 3.51 10.17 12.43
CA SER A 462 4.22 10.42 11.17
C SER A 462 3.22 10.33 10.04
N MET A 463 2.92 11.44 9.37
CA MET A 463 1.94 11.49 8.29
C MET A 463 2.61 11.26 6.93
N GLY A 464 2.08 10.34 6.13
CA GLY A 464 2.51 10.03 4.77
C GLY A 464 1.86 10.95 3.72
N ASP A 465 1.33 10.38 2.64
CA ASP A 465 0.71 11.16 1.57
C ASP A 465 -0.56 11.89 2.06
N VAL A 466 -1.40 11.23 2.84
CA VAL A 466 -2.64 11.81 3.37
C VAL A 466 -2.79 11.47 4.86
N ALA A 467 -3.14 12.44 5.70
CA ALA A 467 -3.55 12.21 7.08
C ALA A 467 -4.62 13.21 7.47
N ALA A 468 -5.78 13.07 6.86
CA ALA A 468 -6.85 14.07 6.90
C ALA A 468 -8.12 13.48 7.53
N SER A 469 -8.93 14.35 8.13
CA SER A 469 -10.20 14.00 8.76
C SER A 469 -10.00 12.93 9.85
N GLY A 470 -10.49 11.70 9.69
CA GLY A 470 -10.21 10.61 10.64
C GLY A 470 -8.70 10.33 10.81
N GLY A 471 -7.91 10.48 9.74
CA GLY A 471 -6.45 10.36 9.81
C GLY A 471 -5.80 11.44 10.70
N TYR A 472 -6.34 12.67 10.67
CA TYR A 472 -5.91 13.73 11.59
C TYR A 472 -6.40 13.45 13.02
N TYR A 473 -7.62 12.92 13.17
CA TYR A 473 -8.22 12.57 14.47
C TYR A 473 -7.36 11.55 15.23
N ILE A 474 -6.86 10.51 14.58
CA ILE A 474 -5.97 9.53 15.24
C ILE A 474 -4.58 10.10 15.53
N SER A 475 -4.13 11.06 14.71
CA SER A 475 -2.80 11.69 14.84
C SER A 475 -2.73 12.74 15.94
N MET A 476 -3.81 13.50 16.16
CA MET A 476 -3.85 14.58 17.16
C MET A 476 -3.78 14.08 18.62
N GLY A 477 -3.88 12.77 18.84
CA GLY A 477 -3.65 12.14 20.14
C GLY A 477 -2.19 11.75 20.40
N ALA A 478 -1.26 12.02 19.49
CA ALA A 478 0.17 11.79 19.69
C ALA A 478 0.84 12.97 20.43
N ASP A 479 1.98 12.72 21.09
CA ASP A 479 2.77 13.75 21.78
C ASP A 479 3.40 14.75 20.81
N ARG A 480 3.77 14.25 19.62
CA ARG A 480 4.27 15.06 18.50
C ARG A 480 3.76 14.54 17.17
N ILE A 481 3.54 15.45 16.24
CA ILE A 481 3.05 15.16 14.90
C ILE A 481 4.05 15.67 13.86
N PHE A 482 4.58 14.76 13.07
CA PHE A 482 5.40 15.04 11.89
C PHE A 482 4.57 14.80 10.63
N ALA A 483 4.72 15.68 9.63
CA ALA A 483 4.16 15.46 8.31
C ALA A 483 5.18 15.79 7.22
N GLU A 484 5.07 15.13 6.07
CA GLU A 484 5.86 15.47 4.90
C GLU A 484 5.43 16.85 4.36
N PRO A 485 6.31 17.56 3.63
CA PRO A 485 5.97 18.89 3.09
C PRO A 485 4.67 18.88 2.27
N GLY A 486 4.53 17.89 1.38
CA GLY A 486 3.38 17.68 0.51
C GLY A 486 2.25 16.82 1.09
N THR A 487 2.30 16.41 2.37
CA THR A 487 1.20 15.69 3.03
C THR A 487 -0.10 16.50 2.94
N VAL A 488 -1.22 15.89 2.60
CA VAL A 488 -2.54 16.51 2.76
C VAL A 488 -3.14 16.14 4.12
N THR A 489 -3.34 17.13 4.99
CA THR A 489 -3.86 16.94 6.36
C THR A 489 -4.94 17.97 6.73
N GLY A 490 -5.38 17.99 7.99
CA GLY A 490 -6.50 18.79 8.46
C GLY A 490 -7.83 18.09 8.17
N SER A 491 -8.71 18.72 7.40
CA SER A 491 -10.08 18.25 7.11
C SER A 491 -10.91 18.01 8.39
N ILE A 492 -10.73 18.87 9.39
CA ILE A 492 -11.47 18.79 10.66
C ILE A 492 -12.90 19.23 10.41
N GLY A 493 -13.77 18.27 10.13
CA GLY A 493 -15.16 18.46 9.74
C GLY A 493 -15.85 17.13 9.54
N VAL A 494 -17.18 17.14 9.49
CA VAL A 494 -18.01 15.93 9.50
C VAL A 494 -18.92 15.90 8.29
N VAL A 495 -19.05 14.75 7.65
CA VAL A 495 -20.00 14.50 6.55
C VAL A 495 -20.79 13.24 6.86
N GLY A 496 -22.04 13.18 6.42
CA GLY A 496 -22.88 12.00 6.61
C GLY A 496 -24.09 12.07 5.71
N GLY A 497 -24.83 10.98 5.60
CA GLY A 497 -26.08 10.96 4.85
C GLY A 497 -26.29 9.66 4.12
N LYS A 498 -27.21 9.69 3.15
CA LYS A 498 -27.55 8.50 2.37
C LYS A 498 -27.88 8.76 0.91
N LEU A 499 -27.79 7.70 0.12
CA LEU A 499 -28.35 7.62 -1.22
C LEU A 499 -29.72 6.95 -1.14
N ALA A 500 -30.77 7.68 -1.48
CA ALA A 500 -32.10 7.14 -1.62
C ALA A 500 -32.26 6.53 -3.02
N MET A 501 -32.69 5.26 -3.06
CA MET A 501 -32.72 4.41 -4.24
C MET A 501 -34.13 4.19 -4.78
N LYS A 502 -35.16 4.77 -4.15
CA LYS A 502 -36.56 4.61 -4.58
C LYS A 502 -36.78 4.88 -6.07
N GLY A 503 -36.20 5.96 -6.61
CA GLY A 503 -36.34 6.27 -8.03
C GLY A 503 -35.68 5.25 -8.97
N VAL A 504 -34.67 4.51 -8.51
CA VAL A 504 -34.10 3.36 -9.24
C VAL A 504 -35.09 2.20 -9.21
N TYR A 505 -35.64 1.88 -8.03
CA TYR A 505 -36.61 0.80 -7.86
C TYR A 505 -37.85 1.02 -8.72
N ASP A 506 -38.40 2.24 -8.69
CA ASP A 506 -39.57 2.62 -9.51
C ASP A 506 -39.29 2.44 -11.01
N LYS A 507 -38.08 2.77 -11.48
CA LYS A 507 -37.66 2.58 -12.89
C LYS A 507 -37.49 1.11 -13.28
N LEU A 508 -37.15 0.26 -12.33
CA LEU A 508 -36.98 -1.18 -12.53
C LEU A 508 -38.28 -1.96 -12.35
N GLY A 509 -39.37 -1.31 -11.93
CA GLY A 509 -40.62 -1.98 -11.55
C GLY A 509 -40.47 -2.80 -10.27
N ILE A 510 -39.59 -2.37 -9.36
CA ILE A 510 -39.43 -2.96 -8.03
C ILE A 510 -40.24 -2.12 -7.04
N ASP A 511 -41.25 -2.73 -6.45
CA ASP A 511 -42.04 -2.11 -5.38
C ASP A 511 -41.44 -2.42 -4.00
N THR A 512 -41.37 -1.40 -3.14
CA THR A 512 -40.89 -1.53 -1.76
C THR A 512 -41.98 -1.12 -0.78
N GLU A 513 -42.32 -2.01 0.16
CA GLU A 513 -43.23 -1.74 1.28
C GLU A 513 -42.45 -1.75 2.59
N SER A 514 -42.72 -0.80 3.48
CA SER A 514 -42.06 -0.70 4.78
C SER A 514 -43.07 -0.77 5.92
N ILE A 515 -42.81 -1.65 6.88
CA ILE A 515 -43.57 -1.73 8.13
C ILE A 515 -42.67 -1.20 9.25
N SER A 516 -43.06 -0.07 9.81
CA SER A 516 -42.21 0.68 10.75
C SER A 516 -42.81 0.76 12.16
N ARG A 517 -41.94 0.80 13.17
CA ARG A 517 -42.26 1.14 14.55
C ARG A 517 -41.20 2.11 15.07
N GLY A 518 -41.64 3.23 15.66
CA GLY A 518 -40.79 4.35 16.03
C GLY A 518 -40.69 5.40 14.92
N GLU A 519 -40.66 6.68 15.30
CA GLU A 519 -40.73 7.83 14.38
C GLU A 519 -39.52 7.93 13.41
N ASN A 520 -38.35 7.42 13.82
CA ASN A 520 -37.09 7.55 13.07
C ASN A 520 -36.53 6.19 12.60
N SER A 521 -37.39 5.18 12.43
CA SER A 521 -36.92 3.83 12.06
C SER A 521 -36.32 3.74 10.65
N GLY A 522 -36.55 4.74 9.79
CA GLY A 522 -36.04 4.81 8.42
C GLY A 522 -34.67 5.49 8.29
N ILE A 523 -34.01 5.85 9.40
CA ILE A 523 -32.71 6.55 9.38
C ILE A 523 -31.63 5.77 8.61
N PHE A 524 -31.72 4.43 8.58
CA PHE A 524 -30.82 3.56 7.81
C PHE A 524 -31.46 3.00 6.53
N SER A 525 -32.69 3.39 6.22
CA SER A 525 -33.35 2.98 4.97
C SER A 525 -32.65 3.61 3.78
N THR A 526 -32.27 2.79 2.80
CA THR A 526 -31.73 3.24 1.51
C THR A 526 -32.82 3.49 0.48
N THR A 527 -34.10 3.24 0.81
CA THR A 527 -35.23 3.47 -0.11
C THR A 527 -35.51 4.96 -0.23
N ASP A 528 -35.81 5.61 0.89
CA ASP A 528 -36.27 6.99 0.93
C ASP A 528 -35.20 7.95 1.47
N LYS A 529 -35.39 9.25 1.23
CA LYS A 529 -34.65 10.33 1.90
C LYS A 529 -34.91 10.34 3.41
N PHE A 530 -34.17 11.15 4.15
CA PHE A 530 -34.51 11.40 5.55
C PHE A 530 -35.84 12.15 5.64
N SER A 531 -36.72 11.70 6.53
CA SER A 531 -37.81 12.55 7.00
C SER A 531 -37.24 13.78 7.74
N GLU A 532 -38.07 14.79 8.02
CA GLU A 532 -37.63 15.93 8.82
C GLU A 532 -37.18 15.54 10.23
N SER A 533 -37.84 14.55 10.85
CA SER A 533 -37.48 14.06 12.18
C SER A 533 -36.14 13.31 12.14
N GLU A 534 -35.94 12.45 11.14
CA GLU A 534 -34.70 11.70 10.94
C GLU A 534 -33.53 12.64 10.65
N ARG A 535 -33.72 13.64 9.78
CA ARG A 535 -32.71 14.65 9.46
C ARG A 535 -32.24 15.36 10.73
N LYS A 536 -33.17 15.81 11.58
CA LYS A 536 -32.83 16.45 12.87
C LYS A 536 -32.05 15.54 13.82
N VAL A 537 -32.28 14.22 13.77
CA VAL A 537 -31.48 13.25 14.55
C VAL A 537 -30.05 13.16 14.00
N VAL A 538 -29.90 13.03 12.68
CA VAL A 538 -28.57 12.95 12.03
C VAL A 538 -27.77 14.24 12.22
N GLU A 539 -28.38 15.41 12.00
CA GLU A 539 -27.74 16.72 12.22
C GLU A 539 -27.22 16.87 13.65
N ARG A 540 -28.02 16.48 14.64
CA ARG A 540 -27.61 16.51 16.05
C ARG A 540 -26.41 15.59 16.31
N MET A 541 -26.46 14.37 15.79
CA MET A 541 -25.35 13.42 15.91
C MET A 541 -24.07 13.98 15.28
N MET A 542 -24.15 14.54 14.07
CA MET A 542 -23.01 15.14 13.39
C MET A 542 -22.44 16.35 14.15
N LYS A 543 -23.31 17.19 14.73
CA LYS A 543 -22.89 18.32 15.55
C LYS A 543 -22.10 17.86 16.78
N VAL A 544 -22.57 16.84 17.48
CA VAL A 544 -21.85 16.25 18.64
C VAL A 544 -20.48 15.74 18.22
N VAL A 545 -20.40 15.01 17.09
CA VAL A 545 -19.11 14.52 16.58
C VAL A 545 -18.17 15.68 16.21
N TYR A 546 -18.69 16.74 15.60
CA TYR A 546 -17.90 17.93 15.25
C TYR A 546 -17.37 18.67 16.49
N GLU A 547 -18.22 18.86 17.50
CA GLU A 547 -17.84 19.45 18.79
C GLU A 547 -16.75 18.61 19.48
N GLN A 548 -16.88 17.28 19.49
CA GLN A 548 -15.85 16.39 20.03
C GLN A 548 -14.54 16.48 19.26
N PHE A 549 -14.61 16.47 17.93
CA PHE A 549 -13.42 16.52 17.08
C PHE A 549 -12.67 17.83 17.28
N THR A 550 -13.37 18.96 17.22
CA THR A 550 -12.76 20.27 17.43
C THR A 550 -12.23 20.42 18.86
N SER A 551 -12.98 20.04 19.89
CA SER A 551 -12.51 20.13 21.28
C SER A 551 -11.21 19.34 21.51
N LYS A 552 -11.13 18.11 21.01
CA LYS A 552 -9.93 17.27 21.16
C LYS A 552 -8.76 17.77 20.34
N ALA A 553 -9.00 18.29 19.14
CA ALA A 553 -7.94 18.93 18.35
C ALA A 553 -7.42 20.18 19.07
N ALA A 554 -8.29 21.00 19.67
CA ALA A 554 -7.90 22.21 20.37
C ALA A 554 -7.04 21.87 21.59
N GLU A 555 -7.47 20.87 22.37
CA GLU A 555 -6.73 20.33 23.50
C GLU A 555 -5.37 19.77 23.09
N GLY A 556 -5.34 18.84 22.11
CA GLY A 556 -4.11 18.20 21.64
C GLY A 556 -3.11 19.18 21.04
N ARG A 557 -3.59 20.26 20.40
CA ARG A 557 -2.74 21.32 19.83
C ARG A 557 -2.50 22.49 20.78
N LYS A 558 -3.00 22.42 22.02
CA LYS A 558 -2.88 23.45 23.07
C LYS A 558 -3.31 24.84 22.56
N MET A 559 -4.38 24.88 21.79
CA MET A 559 -4.95 26.11 21.22
C MET A 559 -6.35 26.37 21.76
N LYS A 560 -6.79 27.63 21.70
CA LYS A 560 -8.16 27.99 22.06
C LYS A 560 -9.13 27.38 21.05
N GLN A 561 -10.29 26.93 21.54
CA GLN A 561 -11.37 26.39 20.71
C GLN A 561 -11.71 27.33 19.54
N GLU A 562 -11.87 28.62 19.81
CA GLU A 562 -12.19 29.64 18.80
C GLU A 562 -11.11 29.78 17.72
N ASP A 563 -9.85 29.54 18.05
CA ASP A 563 -8.74 29.61 17.08
C ASP A 563 -8.69 28.34 16.25
N LEU A 564 -8.94 27.17 16.84
CA LEU A 564 -9.07 25.93 16.07
C LEU A 564 -10.25 25.98 15.11
N GLU A 565 -11.42 26.48 15.54
CA GLU A 565 -12.62 26.51 14.70
C GLU A 565 -12.39 27.28 13.39
N LYS A 566 -11.54 28.32 13.40
CA LYS A 566 -11.11 29.05 12.18
C LYS A 566 -10.28 28.19 11.23
N LEU A 567 -9.57 27.19 11.74
CA LEU A 567 -8.74 26.26 10.98
C LEU A 567 -9.50 24.97 10.60
N ALA A 568 -10.63 24.72 11.24
CA ALA A 568 -11.48 23.56 11.04
C ALA A 568 -12.49 23.80 9.91
N GLY A 569 -13.71 23.26 10.05
CA GLY A 569 -14.78 23.42 9.08
C GLY A 569 -14.56 22.61 7.80
N GLY A 570 -13.68 21.61 7.83
CA GLY A 570 -13.35 20.75 6.70
C GLY A 570 -12.16 21.21 5.84
N GLN A 571 -11.47 22.31 6.18
CA GLN A 571 -10.33 22.80 5.41
C GLN A 571 -9.17 21.80 5.37
N VAL A 572 -8.58 21.60 4.20
CA VAL A 572 -7.34 20.82 4.01
C VAL A 572 -6.13 21.72 3.85
N TYR A 573 -4.98 21.20 4.25
CA TYR A 573 -3.69 21.91 4.23
C TYR A 573 -2.57 20.97 3.77
N THR A 574 -1.52 21.53 3.15
CA THR A 574 -0.24 20.81 3.03
C THR A 574 0.42 20.70 4.40
N GLY A 575 1.38 19.78 4.59
CA GLY A 575 2.16 19.68 5.82
C GLY A 575 2.91 20.98 6.14
N ARG A 576 3.42 21.68 5.13
CA ARG A 576 4.06 23.00 5.30
C ARG A 576 3.10 24.04 5.87
N VAL A 577 1.88 24.12 5.34
CA VAL A 577 0.85 25.05 5.85
C VAL A 577 0.40 24.64 7.25
N ALA A 578 0.14 23.34 7.47
CA ALA A 578 -0.31 22.81 8.75
C ALA A 578 0.68 23.12 9.88
N LYS A 579 1.99 23.06 9.62
CA LYS A 579 3.03 23.46 10.58
C LYS A 579 2.96 24.94 10.92
N ARG A 580 2.79 25.82 9.91
CA ARG A 580 2.65 27.27 10.13
C ARG A 580 1.41 27.61 10.96
N LEU A 581 0.34 26.84 10.80
CA LEU A 581 -0.92 27.00 11.52
C LEU A 581 -0.95 26.31 12.90
N GLY A 582 0.09 25.57 13.27
CA GLY A 582 0.17 24.86 14.55
C GLY A 582 -0.63 23.55 14.63
N LEU A 583 -1.17 23.07 13.49
CA LEU A 583 -1.90 21.80 13.42
C LEU A 583 -0.97 20.58 13.50
N ILE A 584 0.32 20.74 13.21
CA ILE A 584 1.36 19.72 13.40
C ILE A 584 2.59 20.34 14.07
N ASP A 585 3.51 19.48 14.53
CA ASP A 585 4.69 19.89 15.29
C ASP A 585 5.92 20.05 14.44
N GLU A 586 6.13 19.29 13.37
CA GLU A 586 7.28 19.47 12.47
C GLU A 586 6.96 19.01 11.05
N VAL A 587 7.67 19.58 10.08
CA VAL A 587 7.75 19.00 8.74
C VAL A 587 8.93 18.02 8.73
N GLY A 588 8.71 16.76 8.36
CA GLY A 588 9.76 15.74 8.35
C GLY A 588 9.26 14.34 8.04
N THR A 589 10.24 13.43 7.96
CA THR A 589 10.10 12.05 7.50
C THR A 589 9.70 11.06 8.60
N LEU A 590 9.38 9.82 8.22
CA LEU A 590 9.28 8.67 9.14
C LEU A 590 10.59 8.48 9.90
N ARG A 591 11.74 8.67 9.24
CA ARG A 591 13.05 8.61 9.90
C ARG A 591 13.18 9.68 10.98
N ASP A 592 12.75 10.92 10.70
CA ASP A 592 12.77 12.01 11.68
C ASP A 592 11.83 11.74 12.85
N SER A 593 10.68 11.12 12.58
CA SER A 593 9.70 10.68 13.57
C SER A 593 10.26 9.59 14.49
N ILE A 594 10.98 8.61 13.92
CA ILE A 594 11.69 7.57 14.70
C ILE A 594 12.80 8.18 15.55
N GLN A 595 13.55 9.15 15.02
CA GLN A 595 14.56 9.86 15.81
C GLN A 595 13.93 10.68 16.94
N ALA A 596 12.79 11.32 16.70
CA ALA A 596 12.03 12.01 17.75
C ALA A 596 11.53 11.05 18.83
N ALA A 597 11.03 9.87 18.44
CA ALA A 597 10.60 8.83 19.36
C ALA A 597 11.76 8.33 20.23
N LYS A 598 12.94 8.11 19.65
CA LYS A 598 14.17 7.77 20.40
C LYS A 598 14.53 8.85 21.41
N ARG A 599 14.58 10.12 20.99
CA ARG A 599 14.90 11.25 21.87
C ARG A 599 13.93 11.34 23.05
N GLN A 600 12.63 11.19 22.79
CA GLN A 600 11.61 11.26 23.84
C GLN A 600 11.62 10.04 24.76
N ALA A 601 12.09 8.89 24.27
CA ALA A 601 12.34 7.70 25.05
C ALA A 601 13.68 7.70 25.83
N GLY A 602 14.46 8.79 25.77
CA GLY A 602 15.80 8.87 26.39
C GLY A 602 16.85 7.98 25.73
N LEU A 603 16.64 7.57 24.48
CA LEU A 603 17.57 6.80 23.68
C LEU A 603 18.42 7.72 22.80
N ASP A 604 19.63 7.26 22.48
CA ASP A 604 20.49 7.92 21.50
C ASP A 604 19.82 7.89 20.10
N PRO A 605 19.56 9.05 19.47
CA PRO A 605 18.90 9.13 18.17
C PRO A 605 19.68 8.44 17.04
N ASP A 606 21.02 8.42 17.12
CA ASP A 606 21.91 7.92 16.08
C ASP A 606 22.20 6.42 16.22
N LYS A 607 21.97 5.86 17.41
CA LYS A 607 22.14 4.41 17.64
C LYS A 607 21.05 3.62 16.90
N LYS A 608 21.46 2.55 16.21
CA LYS A 608 20.51 1.59 15.60
C LYS A 608 19.71 0.90 16.70
N VAL A 609 18.39 0.92 16.58
CA VAL A 609 17.43 0.23 17.46
C VAL A 609 16.59 -0.72 16.62
N GLU A 610 16.11 -1.79 17.23
CA GLU A 610 15.18 -2.69 16.56
C GLU A 610 13.84 -1.98 16.34
N LEU A 611 13.31 -2.07 15.12
CA LEU A 611 11.99 -1.56 14.76
C LEU A 611 11.02 -2.75 14.69
N ILE A 612 10.01 -2.74 15.56
CA ILE A 612 8.89 -3.68 15.47
C ILE A 612 7.83 -3.06 14.58
N VAL A 613 7.37 -3.78 13.56
CA VAL A 613 6.26 -3.34 12.70
C VAL A 613 4.97 -3.96 13.19
N LEU A 614 3.95 -3.11 13.40
CA LEU A 614 2.61 -3.51 13.82
C LEU A 614 1.54 -2.82 12.94
N PRO A 615 0.34 -3.41 12.77
CA PRO A 615 0.03 -4.81 13.08
C PRO A 615 0.95 -5.76 12.30
N LYS A 616 1.14 -6.99 12.81
CA LYS A 616 1.93 -7.99 12.08
C LYS A 616 1.22 -8.30 10.76
N PRO A 617 1.93 -8.36 9.62
CA PRO A 617 1.33 -8.74 8.35
C PRO A 617 0.64 -10.10 8.50
N GLU A 618 -0.62 -10.21 8.09
CA GLU A 618 -1.33 -11.50 8.10
C GLU A 618 -0.63 -12.49 7.15
N ASN A 619 -0.61 -13.77 7.53
CA ASN A 619 -0.04 -14.80 6.68
C ASN A 619 -0.92 -14.95 5.42
N PRO A 620 -0.34 -14.95 4.20
CA PRO A 620 -1.07 -15.12 2.94
C PRO A 620 -2.06 -16.29 2.91
N PHE A 621 -1.74 -17.39 3.61
CA PHE A 621 -2.63 -18.54 3.71
C PHE A 621 -3.75 -18.36 4.73
N GLU A 622 -3.56 -17.57 5.78
CA GLU A 622 -4.62 -17.21 6.73
C GLU A 622 -5.61 -16.22 6.09
N ALA A 623 -5.15 -15.30 5.25
CA ALA A 623 -6.04 -14.45 4.46
C ALA A 623 -6.87 -15.27 3.43
N LEU A 624 -6.31 -16.38 2.93
CA LEU A 624 -6.96 -17.28 1.97
C LEU A 624 -7.88 -18.33 2.63
N LEU A 625 -7.53 -18.83 3.81
CA LEU A 625 -8.22 -19.93 4.50
C LEU A 625 -9.05 -19.48 5.73
N GLY A 626 -8.69 -18.34 6.33
CA GLY A 626 -9.29 -17.81 7.56
C GLY A 626 -10.44 -16.83 7.33
N GLY A 627 -10.64 -16.37 6.10
CA GLY A 627 -11.88 -15.73 5.68
C GLY A 627 -12.76 -16.75 4.99
N ASN A 628 -14.00 -16.93 5.45
CA ASN A 628 -15.07 -17.24 4.49
C ASN A 628 -14.99 -16.12 3.44
N MET A 629 -14.36 -16.38 2.30
CA MET A 629 -14.55 -15.56 1.12
C MET A 629 -16.02 -15.71 0.78
N ASP A 630 -16.83 -14.77 1.24
CA ASP A 630 -18.23 -14.67 0.84
C ASP A 630 -18.26 -14.72 -0.69
N ALA A 631 -18.97 -15.68 -1.28
CA ALA A 631 -19.07 -15.85 -2.73
C ALA A 631 -19.47 -14.55 -3.46
N GLU A 632 -20.17 -13.64 -2.76
CA GLU A 632 -20.46 -12.29 -3.23
C GLU A 632 -19.22 -11.43 -3.48
N ARG A 633 -18.22 -11.46 -2.58
CA ARG A 633 -16.96 -10.70 -2.73
C ARG A 633 -16.15 -11.18 -3.92
N GLU A 634 -16.17 -12.49 -4.18
CA GLU A 634 -15.47 -13.07 -5.33
C GLU A 634 -16.14 -12.68 -6.66
N ALA A 635 -17.48 -12.66 -6.68
CA ALA A 635 -18.25 -12.21 -7.83
C ALA A 635 -18.05 -10.71 -8.11
N GLU A 636 -18.10 -9.85 -7.08
CA GLU A 636 -17.88 -8.42 -7.21
C GLU A 636 -16.47 -8.10 -7.73
N ALA A 637 -15.44 -8.75 -7.18
CA ALA A 637 -14.05 -8.54 -7.60
C ALA A 637 -13.86 -8.91 -9.08
N ARG A 638 -14.43 -10.02 -9.54
CA ARG A 638 -14.37 -10.44 -10.96
C ARG A 638 -15.10 -9.46 -11.87
N VAL A 639 -16.25 -8.92 -11.44
CA VAL A 639 -17.01 -7.91 -12.20
C VAL A 639 -16.22 -6.60 -12.32
N ILE A 640 -15.63 -6.13 -11.23
CA ILE A 640 -14.82 -4.89 -11.22
C ILE A 640 -13.56 -5.08 -12.07
N ALA A 641 -12.86 -6.20 -11.95
CA ALA A 641 -11.69 -6.51 -12.79
C ALA A 641 -12.06 -6.62 -14.27
N GLY A 642 -13.20 -7.23 -14.59
CA GLY A 642 -13.74 -7.27 -15.96
C GLY A 642 -14.03 -5.87 -16.50
N LEU A 643 -14.71 -5.02 -15.72
CA LEU A 643 -15.04 -3.64 -16.13
C LEU A 643 -13.80 -2.76 -16.29
N THR A 644 -12.84 -2.84 -15.37
CA THR A 644 -11.62 -2.02 -15.37
C THR A 644 -10.57 -2.45 -16.39
N SER A 645 -10.69 -3.67 -16.92
CA SER A 645 -9.92 -4.14 -18.08
C SER A 645 -10.56 -3.75 -19.41
N LEU A 646 -11.90 -3.69 -19.47
CA LEU A 646 -12.64 -3.29 -20.68
C LEU A 646 -12.74 -1.77 -20.88
N ALA A 647 -12.75 -0.98 -19.80
CA ALA A 647 -12.85 0.49 -19.84
C ALA A 647 -11.98 1.12 -18.75
N PRO A 648 -10.66 1.28 -18.99
CA PRO A 648 -9.73 1.85 -18.02
C PRO A 648 -10.14 3.24 -17.52
N GLU A 649 -10.82 4.03 -18.35
CA GLU A 649 -11.31 5.37 -18.04
C GLU A 649 -12.38 5.36 -16.94
N LEU A 650 -13.06 4.22 -16.72
CA LEU A 650 -14.06 4.06 -15.67
C LEU A 650 -13.45 3.71 -14.30
N ARG A 651 -12.14 3.45 -14.21
CA ARG A 651 -11.49 3.07 -12.94
C ARG A 651 -11.73 4.07 -11.83
N GLY A 652 -11.55 5.37 -12.10
CA GLY A 652 -11.78 6.42 -11.09
C GLY A 652 -13.23 6.46 -10.61
N VAL A 653 -14.19 6.32 -11.53
CA VAL A 653 -15.63 6.27 -11.21
C VAL A 653 -15.96 5.04 -10.35
N LEU A 654 -15.44 3.87 -10.71
CA LEU A 654 -15.65 2.62 -9.96
C LEU A 654 -14.99 2.67 -8.58
N GLN A 655 -13.78 3.20 -8.47
CA GLN A 655 -13.12 3.42 -7.18
C GLN A 655 -13.94 4.37 -6.29
N HIS A 656 -14.44 5.48 -6.83
CA HIS A 656 -15.33 6.38 -6.08
C HIS A 656 -16.62 5.70 -5.65
N ALA A 657 -17.23 4.88 -6.50
CA ALA A 657 -18.44 4.14 -6.13
C ALA A 657 -18.17 3.14 -4.98
N LEU A 658 -17.05 2.43 -5.01
CA LEU A 658 -16.65 1.51 -3.94
C LEU A 658 -16.35 2.23 -2.63
N GLN A 659 -15.65 3.36 -2.68
CA GLN A 659 -15.36 4.20 -1.52
C GLN A 659 -16.63 4.83 -0.94
N LEU A 660 -17.55 5.30 -1.79
CA LEU A 660 -18.85 5.81 -1.35
C LEU A 660 -19.65 4.69 -0.66
N ARG A 661 -19.70 3.49 -1.25
CA ARG A 661 -20.33 2.31 -0.62
C ARG A 661 -19.72 2.01 0.75
N GLN A 662 -18.39 2.14 0.88
CA GLN A 662 -17.70 1.94 2.16
C GLN A 662 -18.07 3.04 3.18
N ALA A 663 -18.06 4.31 2.78
CA ALA A 663 -18.46 5.43 3.61
C ALA A 663 -19.92 5.34 4.08
N MET A 664 -20.79 4.87 3.19
CA MET A 664 -22.22 4.66 3.41
C MET A 664 -22.55 3.55 4.43
N ARG A 665 -21.57 2.72 4.82
CA ARG A 665 -21.76 1.72 5.90
C ARG A 665 -21.67 2.32 7.30
N GLU A 666 -21.20 3.57 7.41
CA GLU A 666 -20.96 4.23 8.69
C GLU A 666 -21.94 5.42 8.85
N PRO A 667 -22.63 5.58 9.99
CA PRO A 667 -23.64 6.61 10.18
C PRO A 667 -23.08 8.04 10.13
N VAL A 668 -21.81 8.23 10.48
CA VAL A 668 -21.08 9.50 10.42
C VAL A 668 -19.66 9.24 9.93
N ALA A 669 -19.27 9.95 8.88
CA ALA A 669 -17.98 9.81 8.25
C ALA A 669 -17.12 11.09 8.37
N LEU A 670 -15.84 10.87 8.64
CA LEU A 670 -14.77 11.84 8.63
C LEU A 670 -13.97 11.60 7.35
N MET A 671 -14.38 12.16 6.23
CA MET A 671 -13.70 11.98 4.94
C MET A 671 -13.07 13.27 4.43
N MET A 672 -12.03 13.14 3.61
CA MET A 672 -11.54 14.26 2.80
C MET A 672 -12.69 14.93 2.02
N PRO A 673 -12.71 16.28 1.92
CA PRO A 673 -13.77 17.01 1.22
C PRO A 673 -13.84 16.69 -0.28
N TYR A 674 -12.87 16.02 -0.86
CA TYR A 674 -12.86 15.65 -2.27
C TYR A 674 -11.81 14.58 -2.47
N TRP A 675 -12.06 13.77 -3.49
CA TRP A 675 -11.03 12.94 -4.08
C TRP A 675 -10.64 13.60 -5.39
N PHE A 676 -9.36 13.86 -5.52
CA PHE A 676 -8.81 14.53 -6.68
C PHE A 676 -7.50 13.84 -7.03
N GLU A 677 -7.32 13.64 -8.31
CA GLU A 677 -6.01 13.32 -8.84
C GLU A 677 -5.29 14.64 -9.02
N ILE A 678 -4.18 14.82 -8.31
CA ILE A 678 -3.24 15.90 -8.59
C ILE A 678 -2.36 15.40 -9.72
N LYS A 679 -2.65 15.86 -10.94
CA LYS A 679 -1.83 15.56 -12.11
C LYS A 679 -0.64 16.50 -12.18
#